data_AF-A0A174T8J7-F1
#
_entry.id   AF-A0A174T8J7-F1
#
_cell.length_a   1.000
_cell.length_b   1.000
_cell.length_c   1.000
_cell.angle_alpha   90.00
_cell.angle_beta   90.00
_cell.angle_gamma   90.00
#
_symmetry.space_group_name_H-M   'P 1'
#
loop_
_entity.id
_entity.type
_entity.pdbx_description
1 polymer ?
#
loop_
_entity_poly.entity_id
_entity_poly.type
_entity_poly.pdbx_seq_one_letter_code
_entity_poly.pdbx_strand_id
1 'polypeptide(L)'
;MFKDAPNRKKLILVLSAVFVSLTLLTGVLAYLSGPLTELAQGPAQSEGSGPSESRPDGEQGMDGEISEQDGQTADSSQASVPPDVSAENPAPPDASSAPPDTAGETGTDSSDNGQADEPVYFNVPTEMRGVMISAGTDYLTNGTDVSAQELATQLDEALAAAQQLTMNTVIIDTQYGDSVLFESSALESAPLGLDVTEYLCAKAREMGFYVYATYDVSTRSGGEGLTADGAALDDLAENIGAFAEAYKPDGILLDGYECADSPAAYAGYLQSGGGMGYEAYQRQVPRALLETAAAAVRENAPGVQVGLYAQAVWQNSDADPDGSDTKAETTALGTGNADTRAFVKDGLFDFVMVKNYGSTNEETARFGVVAAWWAGVVDGTDTKLYMMHAADRVGTQSVGWTVYEQLTAQIIRLEEAGGSSGSAFNSLAALRSDPGGSTTTLIQYLNDEINEQWVLTQLAVTKPAELTFTTQEQTVTFQGASDPQADVTLNGEKIPTNESGYFTIREELKAGLNTFTIEHKGKSLTYNITRIVQVIKEVSPTGKISVDGGMQVSVSALAYEGAQVTASVGGQTIQLTETEDDTDEAERDSGYRLYVGVFTAPSASATATSMGNITFTATAQGETQTMQGASVTVNKLAVMGDGAVVYVTADQAETFPTDTLNDNSNPNYFPLPQGTVDKTYGDEIVYKNGSVTKTYWKLESGVRVYSSDIKASGGAMPDQNVISDMRIKTSGSYTTVTLDMTQKVPYKVEYDGSRLVFRFQYTAETPGSVDGKGIFESASWDGSNLVLTLKKAGGFIGYRAYYEGDSLNLRFHNSPGGLSGARVVVDPGHGGNDPGAEGFYPGKDEADINYAIAEKLVADLKSQGASVLMTQPGSTMATRLAAARSFNAQVLVSVHSNTAPNSSAKGTEVYYFYPFAKQLAANISANVASALGTDNRGAKAGLYYMTRESQFACVLAEIGFLSNDDEYTKMINSKYQNRIAEAIANGVSAYLGGTSSGYYGSDDEEEGDDEDSGDEDSGDAVESVSLDREKLSMRVGETYQLEATVRPRTAENKDVTWESDDEDVVEVSPSGELTAVGEGEAQVTVTTDDGGETAVCTVKVRGDASDDEQDDEQADPEEGVLVESISISGPDELEADGSRSEYTGEVSPANAEDPGIKWSVSDPDILEISKISDDEHTVYVEGLQEGTAYLIAEGYNGSEAIEKFEIRVVS
;
A
#
# COMPACT_ATOMS: atom_id res chain seq x y z
N MET A 1 20.67 -10.15 -16.53
CA MET A 1 22.03 -9.74 -16.10
C MET A 1 22.08 -9.84 -14.58
N PHE A 2 22.96 -10.55 -13.88
CA PHE A 2 24.42 -10.60 -13.93
C PHE A 2 24.93 -12.05 -13.91
N LYS A 3 25.89 -12.31 -14.81
CA LYS A 3 26.82 -13.43 -14.77
C LYS A 3 28.04 -12.97 -13.96
N ASP A 4 28.56 -13.88 -13.13
CA ASP A 4 29.85 -13.88 -12.43
C ASP A 4 29.78 -13.68 -10.91
N ALA A 5 29.67 -14.81 -10.19
CA ALA A 5 30.04 -14.92 -8.78
C ALA A 5 30.81 -16.24 -8.54
N PRO A 6 32.05 -16.20 -8.01
CA PRO A 6 32.95 -17.35 -7.96
C PRO A 6 32.85 -18.07 -6.61
N ASN A 7 31.78 -18.85 -6.32
CA ASN A 7 31.79 -19.64 -5.06
C ASN A 7 30.95 -20.93 -5.03
N ARG A 8 30.90 -21.68 -6.13
CA ARG A 8 30.23 -23.01 -6.20
C ARG A 8 30.86 -24.14 -5.35
N LYS A 9 32.03 -23.95 -4.72
CA LYS A 9 32.73 -25.01 -3.97
C LYS A 9 32.56 -24.98 -2.44
N LYS A 10 32.18 -23.85 -1.84
CA LYS A 10 31.91 -23.77 -0.38
C LYS A 10 30.50 -24.27 -0.01
N LEU A 11 29.51 -24.16 -0.91
CA LEU A 11 28.13 -24.62 -0.65
C LEU A 11 27.98 -26.16 -0.62
N ILE A 12 28.82 -26.91 -1.34
CA ILE A 12 28.77 -28.39 -1.40
C ILE A 12 29.39 -29.04 -0.14
N LEU A 13 30.30 -28.35 0.56
CA LEU A 13 30.93 -28.89 1.77
C LEU A 13 30.05 -28.70 3.03
N VAL A 14 29.27 -27.61 3.11
CA VAL A 14 28.37 -27.33 4.24
C VAL A 14 27.15 -28.27 4.24
N LEU A 15 26.59 -28.58 3.06
CA LEU A 15 25.49 -29.56 2.91
C LEU A 15 25.92 -31.01 3.20
N SER A 16 27.21 -31.33 3.07
CA SER A 16 27.74 -32.67 3.36
C SER A 16 28.00 -32.90 4.86
N ALA A 17 28.24 -31.84 5.64
CA ALA A 17 28.48 -31.95 7.09
C ALA A 17 27.18 -32.04 7.91
N VAL A 18 26.08 -31.44 7.43
CA VAL A 18 24.75 -31.54 8.07
C VAL A 18 24.15 -32.94 7.91
N PHE A 19 24.44 -33.64 6.80
CA PHE A 19 23.96 -35.01 6.56
C PHE A 19 24.68 -36.07 7.42
N VAL A 20 25.95 -35.84 7.79
CA VAL A 20 26.72 -36.79 8.62
C VAL A 20 26.34 -36.68 10.11
N SER A 21 25.94 -35.50 10.58
CA SER A 21 25.46 -35.30 11.96
C SER A 21 24.06 -35.85 12.20
N LEU A 22 23.20 -35.93 11.17
CA LEU A 22 21.84 -36.48 11.29
C LEU A 22 21.79 -38.02 11.23
N THR A 23 22.85 -38.67 10.72
CA THR A 23 22.89 -40.15 10.57
C THR A 23 23.48 -40.86 11.82
N LEU A 24 24.05 -40.11 12.77
CA LEU A 24 24.65 -40.66 14.00
C LEU A 24 23.68 -40.73 15.20
N LEU A 25 22.49 -40.11 15.11
CA LEU A 25 21.50 -40.12 16.20
C LEU A 25 20.43 -41.21 16.07
N THR A 26 20.33 -41.90 14.94
CA THR A 26 19.39 -43.04 14.73
C THR A 26 20.01 -44.41 15.01
N GLY A 27 21.23 -44.45 15.55
CA GLY A 27 22.06 -45.65 15.69
C GLY A 27 22.13 -46.29 17.08
N VAL A 28 21.12 -46.19 17.96
CA VAL A 28 21.07 -46.98 19.21
C VAL A 28 19.63 -47.36 19.57
N LEU A 29 19.04 -48.34 18.88
CA LEU A 29 18.03 -49.27 19.42
C LEU A 29 17.67 -50.34 18.37
N ALA A 30 18.65 -51.16 18.00
CA ALA A 30 18.39 -52.41 17.29
C ALA A 30 19.41 -53.47 17.73
N TYR A 31 19.05 -54.27 18.74
CA TYR A 31 19.50 -55.66 18.86
C TYR A 31 18.71 -56.35 19.98
N LEU A 32 17.77 -57.22 19.61
CA LEU A 32 17.49 -58.52 20.24
C LEU A 32 16.62 -59.36 19.29
N SER A 33 17.31 -60.27 18.57
CA SER A 33 16.91 -61.64 18.15
C SER A 33 15.47 -62.08 18.46
N GLY A 34 14.67 -62.72 17.60
CA GLY A 34 14.91 -63.69 16.53
C GLY A 34 13.58 -64.47 16.28
N PRO A 35 13.49 -65.33 15.26
CA PRO A 35 12.28 -65.55 14.46
C PRO A 35 11.46 -66.79 14.87
N LEU A 36 10.18 -66.88 14.47
CA LEU A 36 9.47 -68.16 14.32
C LEU A 36 8.23 -68.05 13.40
N THR A 37 7.95 -69.19 12.79
CA THR A 37 7.15 -69.56 11.62
C THR A 37 5.68 -69.90 11.89
N GLU A 38 4.91 -69.93 10.79
CA GLU A 38 3.83 -70.88 10.42
C GLU A 38 2.43 -70.86 11.10
N LEU A 39 1.43 -70.72 10.21
CA LEU A 39 0.25 -71.57 9.98
C LEU A 39 -0.85 -71.75 11.06
N ALA A 40 -2.07 -71.49 10.57
CA ALA A 40 -3.24 -72.38 10.56
C ALA A 40 -4.46 -72.07 11.48
N GLN A 41 -5.62 -72.06 10.80
CA GLN A 41 -6.95 -72.57 11.18
C GLN A 41 -7.90 -71.70 12.04
N GLY A 42 -9.06 -71.36 11.46
CA GLY A 42 -10.30 -71.06 12.20
C GLY A 42 -10.86 -72.29 12.93
N PRO A 43 -12.02 -72.26 13.64
CA PRO A 43 -13.29 -71.66 13.18
C PRO A 43 -14.23 -71.04 14.27
N ALA A 44 -15.26 -70.32 13.79
CA ALA A 44 -16.70 -70.30 14.15
C ALA A 44 -17.29 -70.11 15.58
N GLN A 45 -18.41 -69.35 15.59
CA GLN A 45 -19.66 -69.40 16.43
C GLN A 45 -19.58 -68.88 17.90
N SER A 46 -20.24 -67.77 18.27
CA SER A 46 -21.68 -67.49 18.56
C SER A 46 -22.18 -67.94 19.94
N GLU A 47 -22.63 -67.00 20.78
CA GLU A 47 -23.74 -67.06 21.77
C GLU A 47 -24.14 -65.59 22.08
N GLY A 48 -25.37 -65.09 21.87
CA GLY A 48 -26.57 -65.20 22.73
C GLY A 48 -26.51 -64.14 23.85
N SER A 49 -27.47 -63.26 24.17
CA SER A 49 -28.94 -63.25 24.11
C SER A 49 -29.46 -61.83 24.49
N GLY A 50 -30.70 -61.47 24.13
CA GLY A 50 -31.36 -60.15 24.40
C GLY A 50 -31.67 -59.82 25.88
N PRO A 51 -32.50 -58.79 26.21
CA PRO A 51 -33.89 -58.68 25.72
C PRO A 51 -34.46 -57.24 25.46
N SER A 52 -35.67 -57.23 24.84
CA SER A 52 -36.87 -56.35 25.04
C SER A 52 -36.70 -54.81 25.05
N GLU A 53 -37.58 -53.95 24.53
CA GLU A 53 -38.98 -53.92 24.05
C GLU A 53 -39.11 -52.47 23.55
N SER A 54 -39.63 -52.09 22.37
CA SER A 54 -41.06 -52.05 22.03
C SER A 54 -41.22 -51.24 20.73
N ARG A 55 -42.04 -51.78 19.81
CA ARG A 55 -42.81 -51.12 18.73
C ARG A 55 -43.98 -50.31 19.35
N PRO A 56 -44.80 -49.49 18.65
CA PRO A 56 -45.25 -49.58 17.23
C PRO A 56 -45.23 -48.24 16.45
N ASP A 57 -45.21 -48.25 15.11
CA ASP A 57 -46.32 -48.43 14.14
C ASP A 57 -47.40 -47.33 14.13
N GLY A 58 -47.74 -46.92 12.90
CA GLY A 58 -49.01 -46.31 12.50
C GLY A 58 -48.90 -44.83 12.14
N GLU A 59 -49.49 -44.29 11.08
CA GLU A 59 -50.47 -44.76 10.08
C GLU A 59 -50.48 -43.67 8.99
N GLN A 60 -50.57 -44.02 7.70
CA GLN A 60 -51.75 -43.73 6.84
C GLN A 60 -52.37 -42.34 7.10
N GLY A 61 -52.32 -41.38 6.17
CA GLY A 61 -52.93 -41.45 4.85
C GLY A 61 -54.06 -40.41 4.75
N MET A 62 -54.50 -40.14 3.52
CA MET A 62 -55.70 -39.39 3.11
C MET A 62 -55.60 -37.87 2.92
N ASP A 63 -55.60 -37.51 1.63
CA ASP A 63 -56.73 -36.91 0.91
C ASP A 63 -57.44 -35.69 1.51
N GLY A 64 -57.66 -34.69 0.63
CA GLY A 64 -58.95 -34.01 0.59
C GLY A 64 -58.89 -32.52 0.36
N GLU A 65 -59.19 -32.14 -0.88
CA GLU A 65 -59.76 -30.87 -1.37
C GLU A 65 -60.63 -30.11 -0.35
N ILE A 66 -60.81 -28.78 -0.45
CA ILE A 66 -61.93 -28.07 -1.14
C ILE A 66 -61.78 -26.60 -0.66
N SER A 67 -61.38 -25.63 -1.49
CA SER A 67 -62.18 -24.73 -2.36
C SER A 67 -62.89 -23.53 -1.70
N GLU A 68 -62.95 -22.44 -2.48
CA GLU A 68 -63.95 -21.35 -2.53
C GLU A 68 -63.82 -20.16 -1.55
N GLN A 69 -63.48 -18.95 -2.06
CA GLN A 69 -64.36 -17.86 -2.56
C GLN A 69 -64.73 -16.86 -1.43
N ASP A 70 -64.92 -15.54 -1.59
CA ASP A 70 -65.15 -14.67 -2.76
C ASP A 70 -65.12 -13.18 -2.32
N GLY A 71 -65.07 -12.26 -3.30
CA GLY A 71 -65.71 -10.92 -3.22
C GLY A 71 -64.83 -9.72 -3.64
N GLN A 72 -64.78 -9.32 -4.93
CA GLN A 72 -65.66 -8.32 -5.64
C GLN A 72 -65.38 -6.84 -5.24
N THR A 73 -65.16 -5.84 -6.12
CA THR A 73 -65.76 -5.35 -7.40
C THR A 73 -64.75 -4.38 -8.07
N ALA A 74 -64.50 -4.28 -9.38
CA ALA A 74 -65.27 -3.87 -10.57
C ALA A 74 -65.65 -2.38 -10.68
N ASP A 75 -64.96 -1.61 -11.56
CA ASP A 75 -65.56 -0.64 -12.51
C ASP A 75 -64.59 -0.37 -13.70
N SER A 76 -65.07 0.27 -14.76
CA SER A 76 -65.00 -0.18 -16.15
C SER A 76 -64.78 0.96 -17.17
N SER A 77 -64.66 0.56 -18.45
CA SER A 77 -64.85 1.31 -19.71
C SER A 77 -63.58 1.87 -20.41
N GLN A 78 -63.15 1.25 -21.54
CA GLN A 78 -63.51 1.51 -22.97
C GLN A 78 -62.69 2.68 -23.57
N ALA A 79 -62.17 2.69 -24.81
CA ALA A 79 -62.37 1.89 -26.02
C ALA A 79 -61.26 2.13 -27.07
N SER A 80 -61.30 1.29 -28.12
CA SER A 80 -61.04 1.56 -29.57
C SER A 80 -59.64 1.41 -30.19
N VAL A 81 -59.68 0.72 -31.33
CA VAL A 81 -58.71 0.27 -32.36
C VAL A 81 -58.95 1.14 -33.63
N PRO A 82 -58.21 1.06 -34.76
CA PRO A 82 -56.80 1.34 -35.15
C PRO A 82 -56.76 2.56 -36.15
N PRO A 83 -55.82 2.81 -37.12
CA PRO A 83 -55.26 1.90 -38.16
C PRO A 83 -53.76 2.07 -38.54
N ASP A 84 -53.32 1.08 -39.31
CA ASP A 84 -52.20 1.00 -40.28
C ASP A 84 -51.99 2.27 -41.15
N VAL A 85 -50.71 2.63 -41.45
CA VAL A 85 -50.10 2.93 -42.78
C VAL A 85 -48.82 3.80 -42.72
N SER A 86 -47.75 3.30 -43.37
CA SER A 86 -46.72 3.96 -44.20
C SER A 86 -46.16 5.36 -43.89
N ALA A 87 -44.81 5.48 -43.94
CA ALA A 87 -44.02 6.28 -44.89
C ALA A 87 -42.83 7.05 -44.28
N GLU A 88 -41.66 6.80 -44.89
CA GLU A 88 -40.62 7.76 -45.29
C GLU A 88 -40.05 8.78 -44.28
N ASN A 89 -38.74 8.66 -44.03
CA ASN A 89 -37.90 9.73 -43.50
C ASN A 89 -37.25 10.51 -44.70
N PRO A 90 -37.19 11.85 -44.68
CA PRO A 90 -36.88 12.65 -45.86
C PRO A 90 -35.40 13.04 -46.01
N ALA A 91 -34.95 13.21 -47.26
CA ALA A 91 -33.75 13.97 -47.65
C ALA A 91 -34.03 15.49 -47.56
N PRO A 92 -33.01 16.39 -47.48
CA PRO A 92 -32.39 16.98 -48.71
C PRO A 92 -30.95 17.56 -48.47
N PRO A 93 -30.32 18.37 -49.36
CA PRO A 93 -30.40 18.48 -50.82
C PRO A 93 -29.01 18.40 -51.53
N ASP A 94 -29.06 18.17 -52.84
CA ASP A 94 -27.98 18.44 -53.80
C ASP A 94 -28.20 19.81 -54.48
N ALA A 95 -27.14 20.57 -54.78
CA ALA A 95 -27.09 21.58 -55.86
C ALA A 95 -25.75 22.34 -56.01
N SER A 96 -25.06 22.04 -57.11
CA SER A 96 -24.75 23.00 -58.21
C SER A 96 -23.33 23.57 -58.41
N SER A 97 -22.80 23.19 -59.59
CA SER A 97 -22.25 24.02 -60.69
C SER A 97 -20.97 24.85 -60.53
N ALA A 98 -19.96 24.48 -61.36
CA ALA A 98 -18.77 25.23 -61.79
C ALA A 98 -19.10 26.54 -62.56
N PRO A 99 -18.17 27.51 -62.77
CA PRO A 99 -17.15 27.46 -63.88
C PRO A 99 -15.83 28.28 -63.58
N PRO A 100 -15.03 28.79 -64.56
CA PRO A 100 -13.72 28.27 -65.02
C PRO A 100 -12.54 29.30 -64.94
N ASP A 101 -11.41 28.99 -65.62
CA ASP A 101 -10.25 29.83 -66.06
C ASP A 101 -8.95 29.81 -65.21
N THR A 102 -7.74 29.96 -65.76
CA THR A 102 -6.95 29.42 -66.90
C THR A 102 -5.48 29.87 -66.71
N ALA A 103 -4.52 29.13 -67.29
CA ALA A 103 -3.08 29.43 -67.53
C ALA A 103 -2.08 29.26 -66.36
N GLY A 104 -0.89 28.64 -66.50
CA GLY A 104 -0.15 28.22 -67.70
C GLY A 104 1.04 27.28 -67.40
N GLU A 105 1.64 26.81 -68.51
CA GLU A 105 2.69 25.81 -68.77
C GLU A 105 3.95 25.88 -67.86
N THR A 106 4.74 24.82 -67.59
CA THR A 106 5.49 23.95 -68.54
C THR A 106 6.04 22.67 -67.87
N GLY A 107 6.13 21.55 -68.60
CA GLY A 107 7.15 20.50 -68.37
C GLY A 107 6.67 19.04 -68.48
N THR A 108 7.09 18.36 -69.55
CA THR A 108 7.04 16.91 -69.86
C THR A 108 7.42 16.02 -68.66
N ASP A 109 6.86 14.83 -68.39
CA ASP A 109 6.70 13.64 -69.24
C ASP A 109 5.77 12.61 -68.52
N SER A 110 5.22 11.66 -69.27
CA SER A 110 4.23 10.60 -68.91
C SER A 110 4.04 10.15 -67.44
N SER A 111 2.81 10.25 -66.90
CA SER A 111 2.26 9.47 -65.76
C SER A 111 0.72 9.49 -65.83
N ASP A 112 0.08 8.33 -65.92
CA ASP A 112 -0.44 7.49 -64.82
C ASP A 112 -1.84 7.94 -64.36
N ASN A 113 -2.82 7.08 -64.60
CA ASN A 113 -4.24 7.40 -64.53
C ASN A 113 -4.79 6.79 -63.23
N GLY A 114 -4.60 7.51 -62.11
CA GLY A 114 -5.03 7.09 -60.78
C GLY A 114 -6.54 7.14 -60.61
N GLN A 115 -7.16 5.96 -60.49
CA GLN A 115 -8.49 5.77 -59.93
C GLN A 115 -8.29 5.53 -58.42
N ALA A 116 -8.93 6.32 -57.56
CA ALA A 116 -8.83 6.13 -56.11
C ALA A 116 -9.56 4.83 -55.73
N ASP A 117 -8.85 3.91 -55.07
CA ASP A 117 -9.40 2.64 -54.58
C ASP A 117 -10.51 2.87 -53.54
N GLU A 118 -11.58 2.07 -53.62
CA GLU A 118 -12.64 2.09 -52.61
C GLU A 118 -12.11 1.57 -51.25
N PRO A 119 -12.59 2.10 -50.11
CA PRO A 119 -12.16 1.64 -48.80
C PRO A 119 -12.51 0.16 -48.59
N VAL A 120 -11.50 -0.64 -48.27
CA VAL A 120 -11.63 -2.05 -47.90
C VAL A 120 -12.16 -2.16 -46.47
N TYR A 121 -13.19 -2.98 -46.26
CA TYR A 121 -13.75 -3.27 -44.94
C TYR A 121 -13.52 -4.73 -44.58
N PHE A 122 -12.88 -4.97 -43.43
CA PHE A 122 -12.65 -6.31 -42.90
C PHE A 122 -13.75 -6.71 -41.91
N ASN A 123 -14.16 -7.97 -41.97
CA ASN A 123 -15.07 -8.56 -41.00
C ASN A 123 -14.28 -9.06 -39.78
N VAL A 124 -14.11 -8.19 -38.78
CA VAL A 124 -13.24 -8.45 -37.62
C VAL A 124 -14.04 -8.56 -36.32
N PRO A 125 -13.69 -9.47 -35.41
CA PRO A 125 -14.25 -9.46 -34.07
C PRO A 125 -13.77 -8.23 -33.29
N THR A 126 -14.65 -7.64 -32.48
CA THR A 126 -14.28 -6.57 -31.52
C THR A 126 -13.23 -7.07 -30.53
N GLU A 127 -13.42 -8.30 -30.05
CA GLU A 127 -12.49 -9.07 -29.24
C GLU A 127 -12.52 -10.51 -29.77
N MET A 128 -11.37 -11.05 -30.19
CA MET A 128 -11.29 -12.43 -30.64
C MET A 128 -11.40 -13.40 -29.45
N ARG A 129 -12.33 -14.36 -29.55
CA ARG A 129 -12.43 -15.56 -28.72
C ARG A 129 -12.37 -16.77 -29.65
N GLY A 130 -11.14 -17.08 -30.07
CA GLY A 130 -10.84 -18.05 -31.11
C GLY A 130 -10.56 -19.44 -30.58
N VAL A 131 -10.84 -20.45 -31.39
CA VAL A 131 -10.38 -21.82 -31.14
C VAL A 131 -9.87 -22.46 -32.42
N MET A 132 -8.73 -23.14 -32.34
CA MET A 132 -8.18 -23.90 -33.45
C MET A 132 -8.84 -25.28 -33.54
N ILE A 133 -9.26 -25.64 -34.75
CA ILE A 133 -9.86 -26.94 -35.08
C ILE A 133 -8.93 -27.67 -36.05
N SER A 134 -8.34 -28.78 -35.58
CA SER A 134 -7.29 -29.53 -36.28
C SER A 134 -7.67 -30.99 -36.53
N ALA A 135 -7.32 -31.50 -37.72
CA ALA A 135 -7.47 -32.90 -38.06
C ALA A 135 -6.52 -33.79 -37.25
N GLY A 136 -6.97 -34.98 -36.86
CA GLY A 136 -6.24 -35.89 -35.97
C GLY A 136 -6.42 -35.57 -34.48
N THR A 137 -6.85 -34.35 -34.13
CA THR A 137 -7.07 -33.91 -32.74
C THR A 137 -8.56 -33.69 -32.46
N ASP A 138 -9.25 -32.86 -33.25
CA ASP A 138 -10.66 -32.48 -33.01
C ASP A 138 -11.65 -33.32 -33.83
N TYR A 139 -11.20 -33.78 -35.01
CA TYR A 139 -11.90 -34.66 -35.93
C TYR A 139 -10.86 -35.59 -36.60
N LEU A 140 -11.28 -36.64 -37.30
CA LEU A 140 -10.38 -37.67 -37.84
C LEU A 140 -9.46 -38.35 -36.80
N THR A 141 -9.89 -38.40 -35.52
CA THR A 141 -9.10 -38.95 -34.41
C THR A 141 -8.78 -40.45 -34.54
N ASN A 142 -9.50 -41.18 -35.41
CA ASN A 142 -9.26 -42.58 -35.73
C ASN A 142 -8.65 -42.79 -37.13
N GLY A 143 -8.11 -41.73 -37.75
CA GLY A 143 -7.53 -41.74 -39.10
C GLY A 143 -8.51 -41.34 -40.21
N THR A 144 -8.08 -41.49 -41.47
CA THR A 144 -8.78 -40.98 -42.67
C THR A 144 -9.80 -41.94 -43.28
N ASP A 145 -9.96 -43.16 -42.75
CA ASP A 145 -10.92 -44.15 -43.23
C ASP A 145 -12.33 -43.87 -42.67
N VAL A 146 -12.92 -42.77 -43.12
CA VAL A 146 -14.26 -42.30 -42.73
C VAL A 146 -15.08 -41.92 -43.97
N SER A 147 -16.39 -42.13 -43.94
CA SER A 147 -17.27 -41.64 -45.00
C SER A 147 -17.43 -40.11 -44.94
N ALA A 148 -17.76 -39.47 -46.06
CA ALA A 148 -18.01 -38.02 -46.11
C ALA A 148 -19.11 -37.58 -45.12
N GLN A 149 -20.12 -38.43 -44.89
CA GLN A 149 -21.19 -38.15 -43.92
C GLN A 149 -20.72 -38.24 -42.47
N GLU A 150 -19.87 -39.22 -42.14
CA GLU A 150 -19.27 -39.34 -40.81
C GLU A 150 -18.31 -38.17 -40.54
N LEU A 151 -17.52 -37.78 -41.54
CA LEU A 151 -16.63 -36.62 -41.45
C LEU A 151 -17.42 -35.32 -41.22
N ALA A 152 -18.47 -35.07 -42.02
CA ALA A 152 -19.34 -33.91 -41.83
C ALA A 152 -19.96 -33.88 -40.42
N THR A 153 -20.36 -35.04 -39.88
CA THR A 153 -20.89 -35.15 -38.52
C THR A 153 -19.83 -34.76 -37.47
N GLN A 154 -18.58 -35.21 -37.62
CA GLN A 154 -17.49 -34.83 -36.72
C GLN A 154 -17.18 -33.32 -36.77
N LEU A 155 -17.23 -32.72 -37.98
CA LEU A 155 -17.02 -31.29 -38.16
C LEU A 155 -18.16 -30.46 -37.53
N ASP A 156 -19.41 -30.88 -37.72
CA ASP A 156 -20.58 -30.27 -37.08
C ASP A 156 -20.49 -30.35 -35.55
N GLU A 157 -20.05 -31.50 -35.01
CA GLU A 157 -19.83 -31.68 -33.57
C GLU A 157 -18.72 -30.78 -33.03
N ALA A 158 -17.64 -30.58 -33.79
CA ALA A 158 -16.57 -29.66 -33.42
C ALA A 158 -17.06 -28.20 -33.37
N LEU A 159 -17.78 -27.74 -34.39
CA LEU A 159 -18.36 -26.38 -34.42
C LEU A 159 -19.39 -26.17 -33.31
N ALA A 160 -20.24 -27.18 -33.05
CA ALA A 160 -21.20 -27.13 -31.95
C ALA A 160 -20.50 -27.04 -30.59
N ALA A 161 -19.39 -27.76 -30.39
CA ALA A 161 -18.61 -27.67 -29.17
C ALA A 161 -17.94 -26.30 -29.00
N ALA A 162 -17.39 -25.72 -30.08
CA ALA A 162 -16.86 -24.36 -30.05
C ALA A 162 -17.94 -23.33 -29.63
N GLN A 163 -19.16 -23.49 -30.15
CA GLN A 163 -20.27 -22.59 -29.83
C GLN A 163 -20.73 -22.73 -28.36
N GLN A 164 -20.72 -23.95 -27.82
CA GLN A 164 -21.03 -24.21 -26.40
C GLN A 164 -20.02 -23.58 -25.46
N LEU A 165 -18.76 -23.47 -25.89
CA LEU A 165 -17.69 -22.77 -25.17
C LEU A 165 -17.73 -21.25 -25.39
N THR A 166 -18.80 -20.71 -25.98
CA THR A 166 -18.96 -19.26 -26.25
C THR A 166 -17.87 -18.66 -27.13
N MET A 167 -17.16 -19.49 -27.90
CA MET A 167 -16.18 -19.01 -28.88
C MET A 167 -16.89 -18.25 -29.99
N ASN A 168 -16.28 -17.18 -30.49
CA ASN A 168 -16.81 -16.36 -31.57
C ASN A 168 -16.04 -16.53 -32.88
N THR A 169 -14.86 -17.14 -32.82
CA THR A 169 -13.96 -17.32 -33.97
C THR A 169 -13.50 -18.78 -34.06
N VAL A 170 -13.44 -19.32 -35.27
CA VAL A 170 -12.87 -20.64 -35.56
C VAL A 170 -11.64 -20.44 -36.45
N ILE A 171 -10.54 -21.08 -36.07
CA ILE A 171 -9.30 -21.13 -36.85
C ILE A 171 -9.17 -22.54 -37.42
N ILE A 172 -9.30 -22.64 -38.74
CA ILE A 172 -9.19 -23.89 -39.48
C ILE A 172 -7.71 -24.19 -39.69
N ASP A 173 -7.22 -25.26 -39.09
CA ASP A 173 -5.92 -25.81 -39.45
C ASP A 173 -6.05 -26.56 -40.78
N THR A 174 -5.39 -26.05 -41.82
CA THR A 174 -5.58 -26.53 -43.20
C THR A 174 -4.68 -27.71 -43.57
N GLN A 175 -3.89 -28.23 -42.63
CA GLN A 175 -2.99 -29.36 -42.87
C GLN A 175 -3.41 -30.63 -42.12
N TYR A 176 -3.07 -31.78 -42.72
CA TYR A 176 -3.13 -33.08 -42.06
C TYR A 176 -2.01 -33.99 -42.58
N GLY A 177 -0.98 -34.20 -41.75
CA GLY A 177 0.25 -34.83 -42.20
C GLY A 177 0.93 -33.99 -43.30
N ASP A 178 1.35 -34.62 -44.39
CA ASP A 178 1.96 -33.94 -45.55
C ASP A 178 0.93 -33.41 -46.57
N SER A 179 -0.37 -33.52 -46.27
CA SER A 179 -1.46 -33.18 -47.18
C SER A 179 -2.26 -31.97 -46.71
N VAL A 180 -2.83 -31.23 -47.66
CA VAL A 180 -3.75 -30.12 -47.38
C VAL A 180 -5.21 -30.61 -47.26
N LEU A 181 -6.02 -29.88 -46.51
CA LEU A 181 -7.42 -30.17 -46.22
C LEU A 181 -8.40 -29.35 -47.07
N PHE A 182 -7.90 -28.84 -48.18
CA PHE A 182 -8.64 -28.10 -49.20
C PHE A 182 -8.32 -28.67 -50.59
N GLU A 183 -9.22 -28.50 -51.55
CA GLU A 183 -8.95 -28.86 -52.94
C GLU A 183 -7.84 -27.97 -53.53
N SER A 184 -6.78 -28.60 -54.04
CA SER A 184 -5.69 -27.90 -54.72
C SER A 184 -5.29 -28.63 -55.99
N SER A 185 -5.02 -27.88 -57.06
CA SER A 185 -4.43 -28.42 -58.29
C SER A 185 -2.91 -28.61 -58.20
N ALA A 186 -2.26 -28.05 -57.19
CA ALA A 186 -0.79 -28.04 -57.04
C ALA A 186 -0.30 -28.81 -55.80
N LEU A 187 -1.05 -28.74 -54.70
CA LEU A 187 -0.73 -29.39 -53.43
C LEU A 187 -1.48 -30.72 -53.30
N GLU A 188 -0.90 -31.68 -52.59
CA GLU A 188 -1.53 -32.98 -52.36
C GLU A 188 -2.67 -32.83 -51.33
N SER A 189 -3.91 -32.88 -51.80
CA SER A 189 -5.09 -32.89 -50.93
C SER A 189 -5.25 -34.25 -50.24
N ALA A 190 -5.62 -34.24 -48.96
CA ALA A 190 -5.94 -35.45 -48.22
C ALA A 190 -7.07 -36.22 -48.94
N PRO A 191 -7.01 -37.56 -49.04
CA PRO A 191 -7.96 -38.36 -49.83
C PRO A 191 -9.29 -38.54 -49.10
N LEU A 192 -9.95 -37.42 -48.77
CA LEU A 192 -11.21 -37.35 -48.05
C LEU A 192 -12.35 -37.18 -49.05
N GLY A 193 -13.54 -37.73 -48.73
CA GLY A 193 -14.73 -37.57 -49.58
C GLY A 193 -15.40 -36.20 -49.50
N LEU A 194 -14.73 -35.20 -48.93
CA LEU A 194 -15.24 -33.87 -48.59
C LEU A 194 -14.08 -32.87 -48.56
N ASP A 195 -14.25 -31.69 -49.16
CA ASP A 195 -13.37 -30.54 -48.91
C ASP A 195 -13.67 -29.99 -47.51
N VAL A 196 -12.76 -30.24 -46.57
CA VAL A 196 -12.94 -29.91 -45.15
C VAL A 196 -12.92 -28.40 -44.94
N THR A 197 -12.05 -27.69 -45.66
CA THR A 197 -11.90 -26.23 -45.52
C THR A 197 -13.13 -25.52 -46.06
N GLU A 198 -13.67 -25.93 -47.22
CA GLU A 198 -14.94 -25.42 -47.76
C GLU A 198 -16.07 -25.64 -46.76
N TYR A 199 -16.19 -26.87 -46.25
CA TYR A 199 -17.25 -27.25 -45.34
C TYR A 199 -17.22 -26.42 -44.05
N LEU A 200 -16.05 -26.32 -43.40
CA LEU A 200 -15.88 -25.54 -42.18
C LEU A 200 -16.12 -24.05 -42.41
N CYS A 201 -15.63 -23.47 -43.51
CA CYS A 201 -15.87 -22.06 -43.84
C CYS A 201 -17.36 -21.76 -43.99
N ALA A 202 -18.10 -22.60 -44.72
CA ALA A 202 -19.53 -22.42 -44.92
C ALA A 202 -20.31 -22.63 -43.60
N LYS A 203 -20.05 -23.74 -42.91
CA LYS A 203 -20.81 -24.12 -41.72
C LYS A 203 -20.55 -23.21 -40.52
N ALA A 204 -19.30 -22.80 -40.30
CA ALA A 204 -18.96 -21.88 -39.23
C ALA A 204 -19.64 -20.50 -39.42
N ARG A 205 -19.70 -20.00 -40.67
CA ARG A 205 -20.43 -18.77 -41.00
C ARG A 205 -21.93 -18.88 -40.76
N GLU A 206 -22.54 -20.01 -41.15
CA GLU A 206 -23.96 -20.27 -40.83
C GLU A 206 -24.25 -20.23 -39.33
N MET A 207 -23.25 -20.61 -38.52
CA MET A 207 -23.33 -20.61 -37.05
C MET A 207 -22.90 -19.27 -36.42
N GLY A 208 -22.51 -18.29 -37.24
CA GLY A 208 -22.18 -16.93 -36.80
C GLY A 208 -20.73 -16.73 -36.32
N PHE A 209 -19.82 -17.66 -36.63
CA PHE A 209 -18.40 -17.49 -36.33
C PHE A 209 -17.71 -16.58 -37.33
N TYR A 210 -16.69 -15.84 -36.86
CA TYR A 210 -15.60 -15.38 -37.71
C TYR A 210 -14.71 -16.57 -38.07
N VAL A 211 -14.26 -16.65 -39.32
CA VAL A 211 -13.54 -17.80 -39.85
C VAL A 211 -12.13 -17.40 -40.27
N TYR A 212 -11.13 -18.02 -39.66
CA TYR A 212 -9.73 -17.85 -40.01
C TYR A 212 -9.17 -19.18 -40.48
N ALA A 213 -8.12 -19.16 -41.28
CA ALA A 213 -7.45 -20.38 -41.75
C ALA A 213 -5.93 -20.23 -41.70
N THR A 214 -5.21 -21.30 -41.34
CA THR A 214 -3.76 -21.35 -41.48
C THR A 214 -3.38 -21.59 -42.94
N TYR A 215 -2.26 -21.04 -43.38
CA TYR A 215 -1.66 -21.36 -44.66
C TYR A 215 -0.13 -21.39 -44.52
N ASP A 216 0.46 -22.53 -44.81
CA ASP A 216 1.91 -22.73 -44.75
C ASP A 216 2.55 -22.36 -46.08
N VAL A 217 3.34 -21.29 -46.08
CA VAL A 217 3.97 -20.75 -47.28
C VAL A 217 5.16 -21.59 -47.78
N SER A 218 5.59 -22.59 -47.00
CA SER A 218 6.64 -23.53 -47.41
C SER A 218 6.12 -24.68 -48.28
N THR A 219 4.80 -24.95 -48.24
CA THR A 219 4.17 -26.05 -48.98
C THR A 219 4.24 -25.79 -50.49
N ARG A 220 4.87 -26.70 -51.24
CA ARG A 220 5.03 -26.58 -52.70
C ARG A 220 4.91 -27.91 -53.44
N SER A 221 4.59 -27.85 -54.73
CA SER A 221 4.54 -29.03 -55.59
C SER A 221 5.95 -29.59 -55.86
N GLY A 222 6.23 -30.84 -55.44
CA GLY A 222 7.34 -31.64 -56.00
C GLY A 222 8.74 -31.56 -55.36
N GLY A 223 8.93 -31.07 -54.12
CA GLY A 223 10.20 -31.29 -53.41
C GLY A 223 10.45 -30.46 -52.13
N GLU A 224 11.37 -30.92 -51.29
CA GLU A 224 11.76 -30.33 -50.00
C GLU A 224 12.63 -29.06 -50.14
N GLY A 225 12.41 -28.05 -49.29
CA GLY A 225 13.29 -26.89 -49.07
C GLY A 225 12.69 -25.52 -49.37
N LEU A 226 12.86 -24.56 -48.44
CA LEU A 226 12.44 -23.17 -48.58
C LEU A 226 13.34 -22.39 -49.56
N THR A 227 12.74 -21.86 -50.64
CA THR A 227 13.42 -21.02 -51.64
C THR A 227 12.50 -19.90 -52.11
N ALA A 228 13.03 -18.70 -52.32
CA ALA A 228 12.28 -17.55 -52.86
C ALA A 228 12.75 -17.19 -54.28
N ASP A 229 12.98 -18.20 -55.14
CA ASP A 229 13.20 -17.93 -56.56
C ASP A 229 11.88 -17.56 -57.26
N GLY A 230 11.97 -16.95 -58.45
CA GLY A 230 10.79 -16.44 -59.15
C GLY A 230 9.72 -17.50 -59.40
N ALA A 231 10.09 -18.74 -59.72
CA ALA A 231 9.11 -19.81 -59.96
C ALA A 231 8.42 -20.24 -58.66
N ALA A 232 9.17 -20.35 -57.56
CA ALA A 232 8.59 -20.66 -56.25
C ALA A 232 7.65 -19.56 -55.74
N LEU A 233 7.99 -18.28 -55.98
CA LEU A 233 7.14 -17.15 -55.62
C LEU A 233 5.88 -17.07 -56.50
N ASP A 234 6.01 -17.30 -57.81
CA ASP A 234 4.85 -17.36 -58.72
C ASP A 234 3.91 -18.51 -58.34
N ASP A 235 4.45 -19.70 -58.06
CA ASP A 235 3.67 -20.87 -57.61
C ASP A 235 2.98 -20.59 -56.26
N LEU A 236 3.66 -19.94 -55.31
CA LEU A 236 3.07 -19.54 -54.03
C LEU A 236 1.92 -18.55 -54.25
N ALA A 237 2.14 -17.51 -55.05
CA ALA A 237 1.15 -16.48 -55.35
C ALA A 237 -0.11 -17.08 -56.00
N GLU A 238 0.06 -17.97 -56.98
CA GLU A 238 -1.06 -18.66 -57.64
C GLU A 238 -1.84 -19.53 -56.64
N ASN A 239 -1.14 -20.33 -55.83
CA ASN A 239 -1.79 -21.26 -54.92
C ASN A 239 -2.54 -20.56 -53.78
N ILE A 240 -1.91 -19.59 -53.11
CA ILE A 240 -2.58 -18.87 -52.01
C ILE A 240 -3.64 -17.89 -52.55
N GLY A 241 -3.44 -17.32 -53.74
CA GLY A 241 -4.45 -16.52 -54.42
C GLY A 241 -5.70 -17.33 -54.73
N ALA A 242 -5.54 -18.53 -55.30
CA ALA A 242 -6.64 -19.46 -55.57
C ALA A 242 -7.34 -19.91 -54.27
N PHE A 243 -6.58 -20.19 -53.21
CA PHE A 243 -7.13 -20.50 -51.90
C PHE A 243 -7.97 -19.34 -51.34
N ALA A 244 -7.42 -18.12 -51.35
CA ALA A 244 -8.11 -16.94 -50.83
C ALA A 244 -9.39 -16.63 -51.63
N GLU A 245 -9.36 -16.79 -52.96
CA GLU A 245 -10.53 -16.57 -53.81
C GLU A 245 -11.62 -17.65 -53.61
N ALA A 246 -11.23 -18.91 -53.44
CA ALA A 246 -12.16 -20.03 -53.31
C ALA A 246 -12.88 -20.04 -51.95
N TYR A 247 -12.12 -19.93 -50.84
CA TYR A 247 -12.66 -20.12 -49.49
C TYR A 247 -13.06 -18.80 -48.82
N LYS A 248 -12.38 -17.70 -49.20
CA LYS A 248 -12.58 -16.34 -48.69
C LYS A 248 -12.76 -16.30 -47.17
N PRO A 249 -11.87 -16.87 -46.32
CA PRO A 249 -11.99 -16.74 -44.87
C PRO A 249 -11.94 -15.25 -44.45
N ASP A 250 -12.36 -14.91 -43.24
CA ASP A 250 -12.24 -13.54 -42.72
C ASP A 250 -10.76 -13.14 -42.53
N GLY A 251 -9.88 -14.11 -42.23
CA GLY A 251 -8.44 -13.91 -42.21
C GLY A 251 -7.60 -15.16 -42.50
N ILE A 252 -6.38 -14.95 -43.01
CA ILE A 252 -5.40 -16.01 -43.31
C ILE A 252 -4.17 -15.82 -42.43
N LEU A 253 -3.77 -16.87 -41.71
CA LEU A 253 -2.58 -16.95 -40.86
C LEU A 253 -1.43 -17.59 -41.62
N LEU A 254 -0.45 -16.79 -42.02
CA LEU A 254 0.73 -17.27 -42.73
C LEU A 254 1.75 -17.88 -41.76
N ASP A 255 2.07 -19.16 -41.95
CA ASP A 255 3.10 -19.90 -41.19
C ASP A 255 4.15 -20.51 -42.14
N GLY A 256 5.17 -21.17 -41.60
CA GLY A 256 6.17 -21.91 -42.39
C GLY A 256 7.19 -21.05 -43.13
N TYR A 257 7.29 -19.77 -42.79
CA TYR A 257 8.18 -18.81 -43.46
C TYR A 257 9.64 -18.87 -43.00
N GLU A 258 9.95 -19.52 -41.88
CA GLU A 258 11.28 -19.49 -41.25
C GLU A 258 12.34 -20.21 -42.10
N CYS A 259 13.46 -19.54 -42.38
CA CYS A 259 14.57 -20.07 -43.18
C CYS A 259 15.75 -20.49 -42.29
N ALA A 260 15.53 -21.50 -41.45
CA ALA A 260 16.57 -22.05 -40.58
C ALA A 260 17.74 -22.65 -41.37
N ASP A 261 18.94 -22.64 -40.78
CA ASP A 261 20.12 -23.23 -41.42
C ASP A 261 19.93 -24.73 -41.64
N SER A 262 19.96 -25.12 -42.92
CA SER A 262 19.70 -26.50 -43.34
C SER A 262 20.39 -26.79 -44.68
N PRO A 263 20.63 -28.08 -45.00
CA PRO A 263 21.12 -28.46 -46.31
C PRO A 263 20.23 -27.95 -47.46
N ALA A 264 18.92 -27.85 -47.23
CA ALA A 264 17.96 -27.34 -48.20
C ALA A 264 18.08 -25.82 -48.40
N ALA A 265 18.19 -25.04 -47.31
CA ALA A 265 18.41 -23.60 -47.37
C ALA A 265 19.73 -23.26 -48.09
N TYR A 266 20.80 -24.01 -47.79
CA TYR A 266 22.10 -23.85 -48.45
C TYR A 266 22.05 -24.23 -49.94
N ALA A 267 21.31 -25.29 -50.30
CA ALA A 267 21.10 -25.66 -51.70
C ALA A 267 20.32 -24.59 -52.47
N GLY A 268 19.33 -23.96 -51.83
CA GLY A 268 18.61 -22.80 -52.37
C GLY A 268 19.53 -21.61 -52.61
N TYR A 269 20.35 -21.26 -51.61
CA TYR A 269 21.35 -20.20 -51.73
C TYR A 269 22.31 -20.40 -52.91
N LEU A 270 22.78 -21.63 -53.14
CA LEU A 270 23.66 -21.94 -54.29
C LEU A 270 22.97 -21.74 -55.65
N GLN A 271 21.63 -21.82 -55.70
CA GLN A 271 20.85 -21.66 -56.92
C GLN A 271 20.44 -20.20 -57.17
N SER A 272 20.01 -19.48 -56.13
CA SER A 272 19.36 -18.17 -56.27
C SER A 272 20.00 -17.03 -55.45
N GLY A 273 20.96 -17.30 -54.58
CA GLY A 273 21.61 -16.30 -53.71
C GLY A 273 22.69 -15.44 -54.39
N GLY A 274 22.68 -15.34 -55.73
CA GLY A 274 23.78 -14.78 -56.53
C GLY A 274 24.22 -13.38 -56.10
N GLY A 275 25.36 -13.29 -55.40
CA GLY A 275 26.03 -12.04 -55.02
C GLY A 275 25.74 -11.55 -53.59
N MET A 276 24.84 -12.21 -52.83
CA MET A 276 24.58 -11.91 -51.42
C MET A 276 25.29 -12.91 -50.50
N GLY A 277 25.46 -12.57 -49.22
CA GLY A 277 25.95 -13.53 -48.21
C GLY A 277 24.87 -14.53 -47.82
N TYR A 278 25.25 -15.74 -47.39
CA TYR A 278 24.29 -16.80 -47.03
C TYR A 278 23.29 -16.39 -45.94
N GLU A 279 23.75 -15.74 -44.87
CA GLU A 279 22.85 -15.24 -43.81
C GLU A 279 21.88 -14.17 -44.34
N ALA A 280 22.35 -13.27 -45.22
CA ALA A 280 21.49 -12.28 -45.86
C ALA A 280 20.44 -12.94 -46.77
N TYR A 281 20.79 -14.02 -47.46
CA TYR A 281 19.85 -14.83 -48.22
C TYR A 281 18.79 -15.45 -47.29
N GLN A 282 19.21 -16.05 -46.18
CA GLN A 282 18.28 -16.63 -45.21
C GLN A 282 17.33 -15.59 -44.62
N ARG A 283 17.78 -14.34 -44.40
CA ARG A 283 16.90 -13.25 -43.94
C ARG A 283 15.95 -12.71 -45.01
N GLN A 284 16.31 -12.81 -46.29
CA GLN A 284 15.47 -12.33 -47.39
C GLN A 284 14.35 -13.32 -47.74
N VAL A 285 14.59 -14.63 -47.62
CA VAL A 285 13.60 -15.67 -48.00
C VAL A 285 12.26 -15.52 -47.26
N PRO A 286 12.22 -15.41 -45.91
CA PRO A 286 10.96 -15.23 -45.17
C PRO A 286 10.18 -14.00 -45.63
N ARG A 287 10.89 -12.87 -45.82
CA ARG A 287 10.27 -11.62 -46.27
C ARG A 287 9.65 -11.76 -47.65
N ALA A 288 10.38 -12.34 -48.60
CA ALA A 288 9.91 -12.50 -49.97
C ALA A 288 8.67 -13.41 -50.05
N LEU A 289 8.63 -14.51 -49.29
CA LEU A 289 7.49 -15.41 -49.24
C LEU A 289 6.26 -14.72 -48.64
N LEU A 290 6.43 -14.05 -47.51
CA LEU A 290 5.34 -13.36 -46.80
C LEU A 290 4.82 -12.16 -47.61
N GLU A 291 5.69 -11.37 -48.24
CA GLU A 291 5.28 -10.27 -49.13
C GLU A 291 4.51 -10.77 -50.34
N THR A 292 4.98 -11.85 -50.97
CA THR A 292 4.31 -12.47 -52.12
C THR A 292 2.94 -13.02 -51.73
N ALA A 293 2.86 -13.76 -50.63
CA ALA A 293 1.61 -14.30 -50.12
C ALA A 293 0.62 -13.20 -49.75
N ALA A 294 1.06 -12.16 -49.04
CA ALA A 294 0.22 -11.04 -48.66
C ALA A 294 -0.32 -10.27 -49.88
N ALA A 295 0.53 -10.04 -50.88
CA ALA A 295 0.12 -9.38 -52.12
C ALA A 295 -0.92 -10.22 -52.89
N ALA A 296 -0.68 -11.53 -53.03
CA ALA A 296 -1.59 -12.44 -53.72
C ALA A 296 -2.97 -12.52 -53.06
N VAL A 297 -3.03 -12.56 -51.72
CA VAL A 297 -4.31 -12.54 -50.99
C VAL A 297 -5.05 -11.22 -51.22
N ARG A 298 -4.35 -10.07 -51.09
CA ARG A 298 -4.96 -8.74 -51.30
C ARG A 298 -5.47 -8.55 -52.72
N GLU A 299 -4.78 -9.11 -53.72
CA GLU A 299 -5.20 -9.05 -55.13
C GLU A 299 -6.44 -9.91 -55.41
N ASN A 300 -6.45 -11.16 -54.94
CA ASN A 300 -7.49 -12.13 -55.30
C ASN A 300 -8.71 -12.07 -54.38
N ALA A 301 -8.54 -11.62 -53.13
CA ALA A 301 -9.60 -11.53 -52.13
C ALA A 301 -9.41 -10.31 -51.21
N PRO A 302 -9.62 -9.07 -51.71
CA PRO A 302 -9.31 -7.84 -50.97
C PRO A 302 -10.07 -7.69 -49.64
N GLY A 303 -11.19 -8.40 -49.44
CA GLY A 303 -11.93 -8.41 -48.16
C GLY A 303 -11.41 -9.39 -47.11
N VAL A 304 -10.32 -10.12 -47.40
CA VAL A 304 -9.71 -11.11 -46.50
C VAL A 304 -8.49 -10.49 -45.82
N GLN A 305 -8.42 -10.60 -44.50
CA GLN A 305 -7.26 -10.12 -43.75
C GLN A 305 -6.04 -11.02 -43.95
N VAL A 306 -4.86 -10.42 -44.06
CA VAL A 306 -3.57 -11.13 -44.07
C VAL A 306 -2.91 -11.01 -42.70
N GLY A 307 -2.63 -12.13 -42.06
CA GLY A 307 -1.98 -12.17 -40.76
C GLY A 307 -0.72 -13.01 -40.71
N LEU A 308 0.18 -12.63 -39.80
CA LEU A 308 1.38 -13.40 -39.48
C LEU A 308 1.12 -14.36 -38.32
N TYR A 309 1.42 -15.65 -38.49
CA TYR A 309 1.43 -16.60 -37.37
C TYR A 309 2.83 -16.66 -36.75
N ALA A 310 3.08 -15.78 -35.79
CA ALA A 310 4.40 -15.49 -35.26
C ALA A 310 4.88 -16.51 -34.22
N GLN A 311 6.19 -16.80 -34.21
CA GLN A 311 6.84 -17.41 -33.04
C GLN A 311 6.75 -16.47 -31.83
N ALA A 312 6.69 -17.03 -30.62
CA ALA A 312 6.64 -16.27 -29.37
C ALA A 312 7.79 -15.29 -29.22
N VAL A 313 9.02 -15.74 -29.42
CA VAL A 313 10.23 -14.94 -29.19
C VAL A 313 10.84 -14.54 -30.52
N TRP A 314 10.83 -13.25 -30.83
CA TRP A 314 11.56 -12.69 -31.99
C TRP A 314 13.07 -12.82 -31.79
N GLN A 315 13.59 -12.32 -30.67
CA GLN A 315 14.98 -12.47 -30.24
C GLN A 315 15.08 -12.26 -28.72
N ASN A 316 16.07 -12.90 -28.08
CA ASN A 316 16.36 -12.67 -26.67
C ASN A 316 17.13 -11.34 -26.49
N SER A 317 16.82 -10.58 -25.43
CA SER A 317 17.48 -9.32 -25.08
C SER A 317 19.00 -9.44 -24.92
N ASP A 318 19.49 -10.60 -24.45
CA ASP A 318 20.92 -10.93 -24.33
C ASP A 318 21.64 -10.99 -25.69
N ALA A 319 20.91 -11.26 -26.78
CA ALA A 319 21.45 -11.36 -28.14
C ALA A 319 21.21 -10.10 -28.97
N ASP A 320 20.08 -9.41 -28.74
CA ASP A 320 19.73 -8.14 -29.35
C ASP A 320 18.96 -7.28 -28.34
N PRO A 321 19.39 -6.05 -28.00
CA PRO A 321 18.74 -5.22 -26.98
C PRO A 321 17.29 -4.85 -27.30
N ASP A 322 16.87 -4.90 -28.57
CA ASP A 322 15.46 -4.71 -28.95
C ASP A 322 14.60 -5.96 -28.65
N GLY A 323 15.22 -7.07 -28.23
CA GLY A 323 14.58 -8.35 -27.95
C GLY A 323 13.83 -8.40 -26.62
N SER A 324 13.04 -9.45 -26.42
CA SER A 324 12.33 -9.68 -25.16
C SER A 324 13.26 -10.22 -24.08
N ASP A 325 12.99 -9.93 -22.81
CA ASP A 325 13.72 -10.48 -21.66
C ASP A 325 13.39 -11.98 -21.45
N THR A 326 13.93 -12.78 -22.36
CA THR A 326 13.67 -14.21 -22.51
C THR A 326 14.98 -14.97 -22.69
N LYS A 327 14.91 -16.29 -22.52
CA LYS A 327 16.04 -17.22 -22.70
C LYS A 327 15.65 -18.37 -23.62
N ALA A 328 14.89 -18.07 -24.68
CA ALA A 328 14.43 -19.08 -25.62
C ALA A 328 15.60 -19.65 -26.42
N GLU A 329 15.62 -20.98 -26.58
CA GLU A 329 16.65 -21.67 -27.37
C GLU A 329 16.49 -21.42 -28.88
N THR A 330 15.25 -21.25 -29.33
CA THR A 330 14.89 -20.95 -30.72
C THR A 330 14.16 -19.62 -30.78
N THR A 331 14.57 -18.74 -31.68
CA THR A 331 13.98 -17.41 -31.87
C THR A 331 13.75 -17.14 -33.36
N ALA A 332 12.73 -16.32 -33.68
CA ALA A 332 12.35 -16.04 -35.06
C ALA A 332 13.52 -15.42 -35.85
N LEU A 333 14.20 -14.42 -35.29
CA LEU A 333 15.32 -13.75 -35.93
C LEU A 333 16.61 -14.59 -35.86
N GLY A 334 16.90 -15.19 -34.70
CA GLY A 334 18.17 -15.87 -34.46
C GLY A 334 18.29 -17.22 -35.16
N THR A 335 17.35 -18.13 -34.92
CA THR A 335 17.36 -19.47 -35.53
C THR A 335 16.49 -19.56 -36.78
N GLY A 336 15.39 -18.82 -36.83
CA GLY A 336 14.45 -18.82 -37.96
C GLY A 336 14.83 -17.87 -39.10
N ASN A 337 15.79 -16.96 -38.88
CA ASN A 337 16.18 -15.89 -39.81
C ASN A 337 15.02 -15.01 -40.30
N ALA A 338 13.91 -14.93 -39.56
CA ALA A 338 12.74 -14.14 -39.89
C ALA A 338 12.66 -12.89 -39.01
N ASP A 339 12.82 -11.71 -39.62
CA ASP A 339 12.69 -10.43 -38.92
C ASP A 339 11.22 -10.00 -38.81
N THR A 340 10.45 -10.78 -38.07
CA THR A 340 8.99 -10.59 -37.91
C THR A 340 8.64 -9.23 -37.31
N ARG A 341 9.51 -8.66 -36.46
CA ARG A 341 9.37 -7.30 -35.94
C ARG A 341 9.37 -6.27 -37.06
N ALA A 342 10.36 -6.32 -37.96
CA ALA A 342 10.43 -5.41 -39.09
C ALA A 342 9.22 -5.57 -40.01
N PHE A 343 8.79 -6.81 -40.28
CA PHE A 343 7.64 -7.06 -41.17
C PHE A 343 6.34 -6.45 -40.64
N VAL A 344 6.12 -6.52 -39.32
CA VAL A 344 4.96 -5.88 -38.67
C VAL A 344 5.08 -4.35 -38.71
N LYS A 345 6.25 -3.78 -38.35
CA LYS A 345 6.46 -2.32 -38.38
C LYS A 345 6.36 -1.72 -39.79
N ASP A 346 6.68 -2.50 -40.83
CA ASP A 346 6.54 -2.10 -42.23
C ASP A 346 5.07 -2.16 -42.74
N GLY A 347 4.12 -2.59 -41.89
CA GLY A 347 2.70 -2.66 -42.24
C GLY A 347 2.35 -3.82 -43.18
N LEU A 348 3.15 -4.89 -43.19
CA LEU A 348 2.92 -6.00 -44.11
C LEU A 348 1.63 -6.77 -43.80
N PHE A 349 1.20 -6.79 -42.53
CA PHE A 349 0.08 -7.59 -42.04
C PHE A 349 -1.01 -6.75 -41.37
N ASP A 350 -2.26 -7.17 -41.56
CA ASP A 350 -3.43 -6.56 -40.93
C ASP A 350 -3.57 -7.04 -39.47
N PHE A 351 -3.02 -8.21 -39.16
CA PHE A 351 -2.92 -8.73 -37.80
C PHE A 351 -1.70 -9.64 -37.59
N VAL A 352 -1.31 -9.85 -36.34
CA VAL A 352 -0.33 -10.86 -35.92
C VAL A 352 -0.95 -11.71 -34.83
N MET A 353 -0.82 -13.03 -34.98
CA MET A 353 -1.19 -13.99 -33.93
C MET A 353 0.07 -14.67 -33.44
N VAL A 354 0.38 -14.52 -32.15
CA VAL A 354 1.63 -15.01 -31.56
C VAL A 354 1.40 -16.38 -30.93
N LYS A 355 2.23 -17.37 -31.25
CA LYS A 355 2.27 -18.71 -30.64
C LYS A 355 2.82 -18.66 -29.20
N ASN A 356 2.15 -17.93 -28.30
CA ASN A 356 2.60 -17.64 -26.93
C ASN A 356 2.30 -18.80 -25.97
N TYR A 357 3.00 -19.92 -26.15
CA TYR A 357 2.77 -21.18 -25.46
C TYR A 357 3.52 -21.33 -24.11
N GLY A 358 4.16 -20.28 -23.63
CA GLY A 358 4.85 -20.27 -22.35
C GLY A 358 3.89 -20.14 -21.17
N SER A 359 4.25 -20.68 -20.00
CA SER A 359 3.46 -20.40 -18.78
C SER A 359 3.76 -19.02 -18.19
N THR A 360 2.99 -18.60 -17.19
CA THR A 360 3.14 -17.31 -16.49
C THR A 360 4.37 -17.28 -15.60
N ASN A 361 4.93 -18.46 -15.26
CA ASN A 361 6.10 -18.61 -14.39
C ASN A 361 7.29 -19.29 -15.10
N GLU A 362 7.21 -19.53 -16.41
CA GLU A 362 8.30 -20.10 -17.19
C GLU A 362 9.45 -19.08 -17.36
N GLU A 363 10.71 -19.54 -17.23
CA GLU A 363 11.88 -18.66 -17.34
C GLU A 363 12.37 -18.45 -18.78
N THR A 364 12.13 -19.40 -19.67
CA THR A 364 12.63 -19.38 -21.06
C THR A 364 11.83 -18.41 -21.93
N ALA A 365 10.51 -18.40 -21.80
CA ALA A 365 9.61 -17.52 -22.55
C ALA A 365 8.34 -17.25 -21.71
N ARG A 366 8.46 -16.42 -20.67
CA ARG A 366 7.34 -16.11 -19.77
C ARG A 366 6.21 -15.42 -20.53
N PHE A 367 4.98 -15.92 -20.38
CA PHE A 367 3.82 -15.44 -21.14
C PHE A 367 3.67 -13.91 -21.13
N GLY A 368 3.68 -13.30 -19.94
CA GLY A 368 3.48 -11.86 -19.77
C GLY A 368 4.60 -11.00 -20.36
N VAL A 369 5.85 -11.49 -20.32
CA VAL A 369 7.01 -10.79 -20.91
C VAL A 369 6.90 -10.79 -22.43
N VAL A 370 6.56 -11.94 -23.01
CA VAL A 370 6.33 -12.06 -24.46
C VAL A 370 5.14 -11.19 -24.89
N ALA A 371 4.04 -11.23 -24.15
CA ALA A 371 2.84 -10.45 -24.47
C ALA A 371 3.11 -8.94 -24.46
N ALA A 372 3.74 -8.43 -23.41
CA ALA A 372 4.09 -7.01 -23.30
C ALA A 372 5.06 -6.57 -24.40
N TRP A 373 6.04 -7.41 -24.75
CA TRP A 373 6.97 -7.11 -25.82
C TRP A 373 6.27 -6.99 -27.19
N TRP A 374 5.38 -7.93 -27.53
CA TRP A 374 4.60 -7.86 -28.77
C TRP A 374 3.62 -6.70 -28.80
N ALA A 375 3.04 -6.32 -27.66
CA ALA A 375 2.23 -5.10 -27.57
C ALA A 375 3.05 -3.86 -27.96
N GLY A 376 4.30 -3.76 -27.51
CA GLY A 376 5.22 -2.69 -27.96
C GLY A 376 5.62 -2.77 -29.44
N VAL A 377 5.67 -3.98 -30.02
CA VAL A 377 5.92 -4.15 -31.46
C VAL A 377 4.76 -3.64 -32.31
N VAL A 378 3.50 -3.88 -31.91
CA VAL A 378 2.34 -3.36 -32.66
C VAL A 378 2.01 -1.91 -32.32
N ASP A 379 2.54 -1.37 -31.23
CA ASP A 379 2.30 0.02 -30.85
C ASP A 379 2.70 1.00 -31.97
N GLY A 380 1.80 1.94 -32.25
CA GLY A 380 1.91 2.88 -33.37
C GLY A 380 1.67 2.30 -34.77
N THR A 381 1.21 1.06 -34.90
CA THR A 381 0.83 0.42 -36.19
C THR A 381 -0.69 0.18 -36.27
N ASP A 382 -1.21 -0.08 -37.47
CA ASP A 382 -2.61 -0.51 -37.68
C ASP A 382 -2.80 -2.04 -37.51
N THR A 383 -1.74 -2.77 -37.16
CA THR A 383 -1.75 -4.24 -37.03
C THR A 383 -2.40 -4.67 -35.71
N LYS A 384 -3.42 -5.52 -35.77
CA LYS A 384 -4.05 -6.12 -34.58
C LYS A 384 -3.17 -7.21 -33.97
N LEU A 385 -3.11 -7.28 -32.63
CA LEU A 385 -2.38 -8.33 -31.90
C LEU A 385 -3.34 -9.37 -31.33
N TYR A 386 -3.08 -10.64 -31.59
CA TYR A 386 -3.78 -11.78 -30.98
C TYR A 386 -2.80 -12.76 -30.34
N MET A 387 -3.23 -13.45 -29.28
CA MET A 387 -2.42 -14.48 -28.62
C MET A 387 -3.01 -15.87 -28.85
N MET A 388 -2.20 -16.81 -29.35
CA MET A 388 -2.55 -18.23 -29.37
C MET A 388 -2.02 -18.92 -28.11
N HIS A 389 -2.93 -19.48 -27.32
CA HIS A 389 -2.65 -20.17 -26.06
C HIS A 389 -2.58 -21.69 -26.27
N ALA A 390 -1.66 -22.35 -25.54
CA ALA A 390 -1.51 -23.82 -25.57
C ALA A 390 -2.46 -24.50 -24.57
N ALA A 391 -3.74 -24.60 -24.91
CA ALA A 391 -4.75 -25.26 -24.08
C ALA A 391 -4.42 -26.74 -23.81
N ASP A 392 -3.77 -27.41 -24.76
CA ASP A 392 -3.33 -28.81 -24.65
C ASP A 392 -2.27 -29.08 -23.56
N ARG A 393 -1.62 -28.03 -23.04
CA ARG A 393 -0.63 -28.15 -21.96
C ARG A 393 -1.25 -28.14 -20.57
N VAL A 394 -2.50 -27.69 -20.39
CA VAL A 394 -3.12 -27.57 -19.07
C VAL A 394 -3.20 -28.92 -18.36
N GLY A 395 -2.75 -28.98 -17.11
CA GLY A 395 -2.72 -30.20 -16.31
C GLY A 395 -1.56 -31.16 -16.64
N THR A 396 -0.66 -30.79 -17.56
CA THR A 396 0.53 -31.58 -17.90
C THR A 396 1.68 -31.31 -16.94
N GLN A 397 2.74 -32.11 -17.01
CA GLN A 397 3.97 -31.94 -16.19
C GLN A 397 4.92 -30.85 -16.75
N SER A 398 4.50 -30.11 -17.77
CA SER A 398 5.25 -28.98 -18.32
C SER A 398 5.38 -27.86 -17.27
N VAL A 399 6.50 -27.13 -17.29
CA VAL A 399 6.82 -26.11 -16.27
C VAL A 399 5.72 -25.03 -16.20
N GLY A 400 5.07 -24.90 -15.04
CA GLY A 400 3.99 -23.95 -14.79
C GLY A 400 2.62 -24.34 -15.36
N TRP A 401 2.48 -25.53 -15.95
CA TRP A 401 1.22 -26.02 -16.54
C TRP A 401 0.49 -27.07 -15.69
N THR A 402 1.04 -27.45 -14.53
CA THR A 402 0.35 -28.32 -13.55
C THR A 402 -0.83 -27.62 -12.85
N VAL A 403 -0.95 -26.30 -13.02
CA VAL A 403 -2.00 -25.44 -12.46
C VAL A 403 -3.13 -25.36 -13.48
N TYR A 404 -4.38 -25.61 -13.06
CA TYR A 404 -5.51 -25.70 -14.00
C TYR A 404 -5.99 -24.32 -14.47
N GLU A 405 -5.76 -23.26 -13.70
CA GLU A 405 -6.21 -21.89 -14.00
C GLU A 405 -5.27 -21.16 -14.97
N GLN A 406 -4.28 -21.86 -15.53
CA GLN A 406 -3.19 -21.27 -16.30
C GLN A 406 -3.66 -20.47 -17.52
N LEU A 407 -4.72 -20.93 -18.22
CA LEU A 407 -5.28 -20.19 -19.36
C LEU A 407 -5.94 -18.89 -18.91
N THR A 408 -6.79 -18.94 -17.87
CA THR A 408 -7.47 -17.77 -17.34
C THR A 408 -6.47 -16.76 -16.77
N ALA A 409 -5.44 -17.22 -16.07
CA ALA A 409 -4.37 -16.37 -15.54
C ALA A 409 -3.50 -15.71 -16.63
N GLN A 410 -3.43 -16.30 -17.83
CA GLN A 410 -2.80 -15.67 -19.00
C GLN A 410 -3.70 -14.59 -19.62
N ILE A 411 -5.01 -14.83 -19.71
CA ILE A 411 -5.97 -13.83 -20.18
C ILE A 411 -5.98 -12.61 -19.26
N ILE A 412 -6.09 -12.80 -17.94
CA ILE A 412 -6.04 -11.71 -16.95
C ILE A 412 -4.78 -10.84 -17.16
N ARG A 413 -3.60 -11.47 -17.27
CA ARG A 413 -2.34 -10.74 -17.51
C ARG A 413 -2.29 -10.02 -18.85
N LEU A 414 -2.95 -10.55 -19.86
CA LEU A 414 -3.02 -9.94 -21.18
C LEU A 414 -3.90 -8.68 -21.14
N GLU A 415 -5.00 -8.72 -20.39
CA GLU A 415 -5.88 -7.58 -20.14
C GLU A 415 -5.17 -6.50 -19.31
N GLU A 416 -4.42 -6.89 -18.26
CA GLU A 416 -3.59 -5.98 -17.44
C GLU A 416 -2.50 -5.28 -18.26
N ALA A 417 -1.85 -6.00 -19.18
CA ALA A 417 -0.81 -5.44 -20.04
C ALA A 417 -1.37 -4.48 -21.11
N GLY A 418 -2.63 -4.66 -21.51
CA GLY A 418 -3.27 -3.91 -22.59
C GLY A 418 -2.67 -4.22 -23.98
N GLY A 419 -3.23 -3.61 -25.02
CA GLY A 419 -2.69 -3.66 -26.40
C GLY A 419 -3.02 -4.93 -27.21
N SER A 420 -3.64 -5.96 -26.62
CA SER A 420 -4.17 -7.11 -27.35
C SER A 420 -5.59 -6.86 -27.88
N SER A 421 -5.91 -7.45 -29.04
CA SER A 421 -7.24 -7.47 -29.65
C SER A 421 -8.02 -8.78 -29.38
N GLY A 422 -7.45 -9.70 -28.60
CA GLY A 422 -8.10 -10.94 -28.16
C GLY A 422 -7.19 -12.16 -28.20
N SER A 423 -7.80 -13.33 -28.03
CA SER A 423 -7.09 -14.60 -27.84
C SER A 423 -7.71 -15.74 -28.63
N ALA A 424 -6.87 -16.73 -28.95
CA ALA A 424 -7.27 -18.00 -29.51
C ALA A 424 -6.63 -19.18 -28.75
N PHE A 425 -7.27 -20.34 -28.76
CA PHE A 425 -6.84 -21.51 -27.99
C PHE A 425 -6.57 -22.71 -28.89
N ASN A 426 -5.39 -23.32 -28.74
CA ASN A 426 -5.02 -24.55 -29.41
C ASN A 426 -4.95 -25.71 -28.39
N SER A 427 -5.82 -26.73 -28.42
CA SER A 427 -6.88 -27.05 -29.40
C SER A 427 -8.28 -27.10 -28.77
N LEU A 428 -9.32 -27.20 -29.60
CA LEU A 428 -10.71 -27.41 -29.14
C LEU A 428 -10.86 -28.67 -28.26
N ALA A 429 -10.20 -29.77 -28.61
CA ALA A 429 -10.23 -31.02 -27.86
C ALA A 429 -9.68 -30.83 -26.44
N ALA A 430 -8.62 -30.03 -26.29
CA ALA A 430 -8.07 -29.70 -24.98
C ALA A 430 -9.08 -28.92 -24.14
N LEU A 431 -9.71 -27.88 -24.71
CA LEU A 431 -10.76 -27.13 -24.02
C LEU A 431 -11.94 -28.03 -23.63
N ARG A 432 -12.40 -28.91 -24.52
CA ARG A 432 -13.51 -29.85 -24.23
C ARG A 432 -13.18 -30.85 -23.12
N SER A 433 -11.91 -31.20 -22.95
CA SER A 433 -11.49 -32.15 -21.91
C SER A 433 -11.55 -31.56 -20.50
N ASP A 434 -11.54 -30.22 -20.40
CA ASP A 434 -11.71 -29.44 -19.17
C ASP A 434 -10.91 -29.98 -17.97
N PRO A 435 -9.58 -30.17 -18.10
CA PRO A 435 -8.78 -30.75 -17.03
C PRO A 435 -8.88 -29.87 -15.77
N GLY A 436 -9.36 -30.48 -14.68
CA GLY A 436 -9.52 -29.79 -13.40
C GLY A 436 -10.51 -28.61 -13.38
N GLY A 437 -11.42 -28.51 -14.36
CA GLY A 437 -12.36 -27.38 -14.47
C GLY A 437 -11.76 -26.10 -15.07
N SER A 438 -10.58 -26.22 -15.70
CA SER A 438 -9.83 -25.11 -16.32
C SER A 438 -10.61 -24.34 -17.38
N THR A 439 -11.25 -25.04 -18.31
CA THR A 439 -12.08 -24.44 -19.35
C THR A 439 -13.34 -23.85 -18.76
N THR A 440 -13.98 -24.54 -17.81
CA THR A 440 -15.15 -23.99 -17.12
C THR A 440 -14.83 -22.64 -16.48
N THR A 441 -13.69 -22.56 -15.78
CA THR A 441 -13.20 -21.32 -15.15
C THR A 441 -12.90 -20.24 -16.20
N LEU A 442 -12.22 -20.60 -17.29
CA LEU A 442 -11.95 -19.68 -18.40
C LEU A 442 -13.23 -19.10 -19.00
N ILE A 443 -14.23 -19.93 -19.29
CA ILE A 443 -15.50 -19.48 -19.88
C ILE A 443 -16.28 -18.60 -18.90
N GLN A 444 -16.33 -18.96 -17.61
CA GLN A 444 -16.93 -18.13 -16.58
C GLN A 444 -16.25 -16.75 -16.50
N TYR A 445 -14.91 -16.70 -16.54
CA TYR A 445 -14.17 -15.45 -16.54
C TYR A 445 -14.49 -14.60 -17.78
N LEU A 446 -14.41 -15.19 -18.97
CA LEU A 446 -14.70 -14.51 -20.23
C LEU A 446 -16.16 -14.00 -20.32
N ASN A 447 -17.08 -14.59 -19.55
CA ASN A 447 -18.48 -14.18 -19.48
C ASN A 447 -18.79 -13.22 -18.32
N ASP A 448 -17.76 -12.70 -17.63
CA ASP A 448 -17.90 -11.84 -16.44
C ASP A 448 -18.67 -12.51 -15.28
N GLU A 449 -18.66 -13.85 -15.20
CA GLU A 449 -19.38 -14.62 -14.18
C GLU A 449 -18.55 -14.83 -12.89
N ILE A 450 -17.22 -14.69 -12.96
CA ILE A 450 -16.28 -14.82 -11.83
C ILE A 450 -15.28 -13.67 -11.82
N ASN A 451 -14.83 -13.27 -10.61
CA ASN A 451 -13.87 -12.18 -10.45
C ASN A 451 -12.41 -12.64 -10.69
N GLU A 452 -11.57 -11.76 -11.25
CA GLU A 452 -10.12 -11.98 -11.46
C GLU A 452 -9.40 -12.53 -10.22
N GLN A 453 -9.77 -12.03 -9.04
CA GLN A 453 -9.14 -12.38 -7.78
C GLN A 453 -9.49 -13.82 -7.34
N TRP A 454 -10.65 -14.34 -7.76
CA TRP A 454 -11.04 -15.74 -7.51
C TRP A 454 -10.17 -16.72 -8.30
N VAL A 455 -9.82 -16.36 -9.54
CA VAL A 455 -9.00 -17.18 -10.44
C VAL A 455 -7.54 -17.25 -9.99
N LEU A 456 -7.02 -16.14 -9.44
CA LEU A 456 -5.61 -16.04 -9.04
C LEU A 456 -5.34 -16.57 -7.61
N THR A 457 -6.38 -16.85 -6.82
CA THR A 457 -6.22 -17.28 -5.42
C THR A 457 -5.85 -18.76 -5.32
N GLN A 458 -4.57 -19.05 -5.08
CA GLN A 458 -4.14 -20.36 -4.58
C GLN A 458 -4.34 -20.43 -3.06
N LEU A 459 -4.21 -21.63 -2.45
CA LEU A 459 -4.17 -21.75 -0.99
C LEU A 459 -3.15 -20.78 -0.39
N ALA A 460 -3.66 -19.80 0.34
CA ALA A 460 -2.91 -18.81 1.08
C ALA A 460 -3.46 -18.75 2.49
N VAL A 461 -2.59 -18.87 3.47
CA VAL A 461 -2.94 -18.68 4.88
C VAL A 461 -2.23 -17.43 5.34
N THR A 462 -2.99 -16.38 5.62
CA THR A 462 -2.45 -15.10 6.12
C THR A 462 -2.24 -15.13 7.63
N LYS A 463 -2.99 -15.98 8.34
CA LYS A 463 -2.84 -16.15 9.78
C LYS A 463 -2.88 -17.62 10.19
N PRO A 464 -1.94 -18.14 10.99
CA PRO A 464 -0.65 -17.51 11.30
C PRO A 464 0.29 -17.55 10.08
N ALA A 465 1.13 -16.53 9.93
CA ALA A 465 2.13 -16.47 8.87
C ALA A 465 3.23 -17.53 9.04
N GLU A 466 3.66 -17.77 10.29
CA GLU A 466 4.70 -18.76 10.60
C GLU A 466 4.15 -20.18 10.68
N LEU A 467 4.79 -21.10 9.95
CA LEU A 467 4.46 -22.53 9.99
C LEU A 467 4.95 -23.20 11.29
N THR A 468 5.87 -22.61 12.04
CA THR A 468 6.39 -23.22 13.28
C THR A 468 6.71 -22.14 14.29
N PHE A 469 5.97 -22.12 15.40
CA PHE A 469 6.15 -21.11 16.45
C PHE A 469 5.73 -21.63 17.82
N THR A 470 6.10 -20.88 18.86
CA THR A 470 5.68 -21.13 20.24
C THR A 470 4.73 -20.03 20.67
N THR A 471 3.63 -20.39 21.32
CA THR A 471 2.63 -19.42 21.80
C THR A 471 2.22 -19.72 23.23
N GLN A 472 1.73 -18.70 23.92
CA GLN A 472 1.10 -18.81 25.23
C GLN A 472 -0.44 -18.87 25.11
N GLU A 473 -0.94 -18.69 23.89
CA GLU A 473 -2.36 -18.64 23.58
C GLU A 473 -3.03 -20.01 23.71
N GLN A 474 -4.31 -19.98 24.07
CA GLN A 474 -5.12 -21.19 24.26
C GLN A 474 -5.64 -21.75 22.93
N THR A 475 -5.64 -20.93 21.89
CA THR A 475 -6.17 -21.23 20.56
C THR A 475 -5.27 -20.67 19.48
N VAL A 476 -5.38 -21.21 18.27
CA VAL A 476 -4.83 -20.60 17.04
C VAL A 476 -5.96 -20.34 16.05
N THR A 477 -5.91 -19.21 15.37
CA THR A 477 -6.81 -18.91 14.25
C THR A 477 -6.06 -19.14 12.94
N PHE A 478 -6.60 -20.01 12.10
CA PHE A 478 -6.24 -20.15 10.69
C PHE A 478 -7.15 -19.28 9.85
N GLN A 479 -6.60 -18.26 9.21
CA GLN A 479 -7.29 -17.38 8.28
C GLN A 479 -6.59 -17.40 6.93
N GLY A 480 -7.37 -17.43 5.86
CA GLY A 480 -6.80 -17.43 4.53
C GLY A 480 -7.82 -17.41 3.41
N ALA A 481 -7.29 -17.58 2.22
CA ALA A 481 -8.03 -17.63 0.97
C ALA A 481 -7.66 -18.89 0.19
N SER A 482 -8.62 -19.39 -0.55
CA SER A 482 -8.51 -20.58 -1.38
C SER A 482 -9.41 -20.43 -2.59
N ASP A 483 -9.29 -21.33 -3.57
CA ASP A 483 -10.27 -21.37 -4.65
C ASP A 483 -11.63 -21.87 -4.11
N PRO A 484 -12.73 -21.09 -4.23
CA PRO A 484 -14.07 -21.52 -3.80
C PRO A 484 -14.59 -22.79 -4.48
N GLN A 485 -14.05 -23.15 -5.65
CA GLN A 485 -14.48 -24.31 -6.45
C GLN A 485 -13.85 -25.63 -5.98
N ALA A 486 -12.91 -25.61 -5.03
CA ALA A 486 -12.31 -26.82 -4.49
C ALA A 486 -12.26 -26.80 -2.96
N ASP A 487 -12.46 -27.96 -2.36
CA ASP A 487 -12.44 -28.10 -0.91
C ASP A 487 -11.07 -27.71 -0.34
N VAL A 488 -11.09 -26.99 0.78
CA VAL A 488 -9.95 -26.91 1.70
C VAL A 488 -10.21 -27.88 2.84
N THR A 489 -9.18 -28.57 3.28
CA THR A 489 -9.25 -29.45 4.45
C THR A 489 -8.26 -29.01 5.53
N LEU A 490 -8.61 -29.26 6.79
CA LEU A 490 -7.74 -29.14 7.95
C LEU A 490 -7.65 -30.53 8.60
N ASN A 491 -6.44 -31.08 8.67
CA ASN A 491 -6.17 -32.45 9.13
C ASN A 491 -7.01 -33.52 8.38
N GLY A 492 -7.29 -33.27 7.10
CA GLY A 492 -8.09 -34.15 6.25
C GLY A 492 -9.61 -33.97 6.38
N GLU A 493 -10.10 -33.11 7.27
CA GLU A 493 -11.51 -32.77 7.38
C GLU A 493 -11.84 -31.49 6.60
N LYS A 494 -12.90 -31.51 5.79
CA LYS A 494 -13.34 -30.33 5.02
C LYS A 494 -13.70 -29.18 5.95
N ILE A 495 -13.21 -27.99 5.60
CA ILE A 495 -13.50 -26.76 6.34
C ILE A 495 -14.49 -25.86 5.59
N PRO A 496 -15.26 -25.02 6.30
CA PRO A 496 -16.15 -24.06 5.65
C PRO A 496 -15.35 -22.94 5.00
N THR A 497 -15.74 -22.60 3.77
CA THR A 497 -15.31 -21.40 3.03
C THR A 497 -16.55 -20.60 2.64
N ASN A 498 -16.41 -19.28 2.46
CA ASN A 498 -17.46 -18.46 1.87
C ASN A 498 -17.49 -18.57 0.34
N GLU A 499 -18.38 -17.82 -0.32
CA GLU A 499 -18.54 -17.84 -1.78
C GLU A 499 -17.27 -17.41 -2.55
N SER A 500 -16.37 -16.65 -1.90
CA SER A 500 -15.07 -16.22 -2.44
C SER A 500 -13.90 -17.11 -2.02
N GLY A 501 -14.16 -18.24 -1.34
CA GLY A 501 -13.13 -19.19 -0.92
C GLY A 501 -12.33 -18.76 0.32
N TYR A 502 -12.79 -17.73 1.04
CA TYR A 502 -12.18 -17.27 2.28
C TYR A 502 -12.62 -18.14 3.46
N PHE A 503 -11.70 -18.40 4.37
CA PHE A 503 -11.95 -19.19 5.57
C PHE A 503 -11.29 -18.57 6.79
N THR A 504 -11.96 -18.72 7.92
CA THR A 504 -11.42 -18.45 9.26
C THR A 504 -11.84 -19.58 10.19
N ILE A 505 -10.86 -20.23 10.82
CA ILE A 505 -11.08 -21.37 11.71
C ILE A 505 -10.25 -21.20 12.95
N ARG A 506 -10.87 -21.41 14.09
CA ARG A 506 -10.20 -21.34 15.39
C ARG A 506 -10.09 -22.74 15.97
N GLU A 507 -8.87 -23.15 16.27
CA GLU A 507 -8.54 -24.45 16.85
C GLU A 507 -8.01 -24.30 18.28
N GLU A 508 -8.40 -25.21 19.18
CA GLU A 508 -7.85 -25.27 20.53
C GLU A 508 -6.44 -25.88 20.55
N LEU A 509 -5.54 -25.26 21.32
CA LEU A 509 -4.18 -25.75 21.49
C LEU A 509 -4.03 -26.51 22.81
N LYS A 510 -3.49 -27.73 22.76
CA LYS A 510 -3.08 -28.49 23.95
C LYS A 510 -1.70 -28.01 24.42
N ALA A 511 -1.41 -28.12 25.72
CA ALA A 511 -0.06 -27.83 26.22
C ALA A 511 0.98 -28.73 25.53
N GLY A 512 2.07 -28.13 25.05
CA GLY A 512 3.08 -28.81 24.22
C GLY A 512 2.82 -28.64 22.71
N LEU A 513 3.38 -29.54 21.90
CA LEU A 513 3.32 -29.48 20.44
C LEU A 513 1.94 -29.89 19.90
N ASN A 514 1.39 -29.06 19.01
CA ASN A 514 0.20 -29.29 18.21
C ASN A 514 0.58 -29.24 16.73
N THR A 515 0.05 -30.16 15.92
CA THR A 515 0.32 -30.19 14.48
C THR A 515 -0.99 -30.09 13.71
N PHE A 516 -1.04 -29.17 12.74
CA PHE A 516 -2.19 -28.94 11.86
C PHE A 516 -1.72 -29.00 10.42
N THR A 517 -2.49 -29.62 9.53
CA THR A 517 -2.19 -29.67 8.09
C THR A 517 -3.36 -29.12 7.31
N ILE A 518 -3.15 -28.02 6.57
CA ILE A 518 -4.13 -27.44 5.67
C ILE A 518 -3.82 -27.90 4.25
N GLU A 519 -4.80 -28.48 3.56
CA GLU A 519 -4.62 -29.00 2.20
C GLU A 519 -5.68 -28.45 1.24
N HIS A 520 -5.24 -28.11 0.03
CA HIS A 520 -6.11 -27.64 -1.04
C HIS A 520 -5.41 -27.83 -2.40
N LYS A 521 -6.09 -28.48 -3.35
CA LYS A 521 -5.57 -28.76 -4.71
C LYS A 521 -4.14 -29.32 -4.74
N GLY A 522 -3.82 -30.24 -3.83
CA GLY A 522 -2.50 -30.88 -3.74
C GLY A 522 -1.40 -30.04 -3.10
N LYS A 523 -1.68 -28.78 -2.73
CA LYS A 523 -0.84 -28.01 -1.80
C LYS A 523 -1.13 -28.45 -0.38
N SER A 524 -0.09 -28.53 0.44
CA SER A 524 -0.16 -28.92 1.85
C SER A 524 0.71 -27.99 2.68
N LEU A 525 0.12 -27.36 3.70
CA LEU A 525 0.81 -26.51 4.68
C LEU A 525 0.72 -27.18 6.05
N THR A 526 1.86 -27.54 6.62
CA THR A 526 1.93 -28.15 7.96
C THR A 526 2.42 -27.15 9.00
N TYR A 527 1.56 -26.86 9.97
CA TYR A 527 1.83 -26.01 11.11
C TYR A 527 2.24 -26.84 12.33
N ASN A 528 3.31 -26.43 13.01
CA ASN A 528 3.82 -27.01 14.24
C ASN A 528 3.84 -25.94 15.35
N ILE A 529 2.83 -25.97 16.23
CA ILE A 529 2.57 -24.91 17.21
C ILE A 529 2.79 -25.46 18.61
N THR A 530 3.78 -24.92 19.34
CA THR A 530 4.05 -25.33 20.71
C THR A 530 3.37 -24.38 21.69
N ARG A 531 2.42 -24.86 22.49
CA ARG A 531 1.78 -24.06 23.55
C ARG A 531 2.52 -24.17 24.88
N ILE A 532 2.84 -23.03 25.49
CA ILE A 532 3.32 -22.89 26.88
C ILE A 532 2.16 -22.36 27.74
N VAL A 533 1.99 -22.89 28.96
CA VAL A 533 0.92 -22.43 29.88
C VAL A 533 1.39 -21.21 30.67
N GLN A 534 0.69 -20.10 30.53
CA GLN A 534 0.92 -18.86 31.27
C GLN A 534 -0.42 -18.22 31.64
N VAL A 535 -0.82 -18.32 32.91
CA VAL A 535 -2.13 -17.81 33.35
C VAL A 535 -2.15 -16.29 33.47
N ILE A 536 -1.02 -15.68 33.86
CA ILE A 536 -0.85 -14.21 33.92
C ILE A 536 0.16 -13.80 32.84
N LYS A 537 -0.30 -13.08 31.82
CA LYS A 537 0.57 -12.50 30.78
C LYS A 537 1.33 -11.30 31.35
N GLU A 538 0.61 -10.37 31.96
CA GLU A 538 1.17 -9.12 32.50
C GLU A 538 0.29 -8.51 33.60
N VAL A 539 0.85 -7.54 34.33
CA VAL A 539 0.17 -6.81 35.41
C VAL A 539 0.56 -5.32 35.39
N SER A 540 -0.33 -4.46 35.85
CA SER A 540 -0.11 -3.01 35.96
C SER A 540 -0.70 -2.46 37.27
N PRO A 541 -0.07 -1.46 37.93
CA PRO A 541 1.21 -0.83 37.58
C PRO A 541 2.42 -1.69 37.95
N THR A 542 3.58 -1.42 37.34
CA THR A 542 4.87 -2.09 37.63
C THR A 542 5.93 -1.10 38.14
N GLY A 543 7.05 -1.60 38.66
CA GLY A 543 8.17 -0.77 39.12
C GLY A 543 7.89 -0.05 40.45
N LYS A 544 8.01 1.28 40.48
CA LYS A 544 7.77 2.11 41.67
C LYS A 544 6.75 3.18 41.35
N ILE A 545 5.71 3.30 42.17
CA ILE A 545 4.71 4.38 42.05
C ILE A 545 4.63 5.18 43.35
N SER A 546 4.31 6.46 43.19
CA SER A 546 4.06 7.41 44.29
C SER A 546 2.65 7.98 44.14
N VAL A 547 1.82 7.85 45.16
CA VAL A 547 0.41 8.23 45.14
C VAL A 547 0.06 9.11 46.32
N ASP A 548 -0.91 10.01 46.16
CA ASP A 548 -1.38 10.80 47.29
C ASP A 548 -2.28 10.00 48.22
N GLY A 549 -2.33 10.39 49.49
CA GLY A 549 -3.21 9.72 50.43
C GLY A 549 -4.68 9.97 50.11
N GLY A 550 -5.49 8.91 50.13
CA GLY A 550 -6.89 8.94 49.69
C GLY A 550 -7.08 8.82 48.18
N MET A 551 -6.00 8.79 47.38
CA MET A 551 -6.07 8.61 45.93
C MET A 551 -6.59 7.20 45.58
N GLN A 552 -7.44 7.12 44.56
CA GLN A 552 -7.83 5.84 43.97
C GLN A 552 -6.77 5.38 42.98
N VAL A 553 -6.32 4.13 43.14
CA VAL A 553 -5.27 3.52 42.31
C VAL A 553 -5.87 2.32 41.61
N SER A 554 -5.90 2.37 40.27
CA SER A 554 -6.29 1.23 39.44
C SER A 554 -5.15 0.21 39.39
N VAL A 555 -5.51 -1.07 39.48
CA VAL A 555 -4.61 -2.20 39.29
C VAL A 555 -5.24 -3.14 38.27
N SER A 556 -4.44 -3.65 37.34
CA SER A 556 -4.91 -4.55 36.31
C SER A 556 -3.99 -5.76 36.11
N ALA A 557 -4.55 -6.83 35.58
CA ALA A 557 -3.81 -7.99 35.13
C ALA A 557 -4.43 -8.54 33.84
N LEU A 558 -3.59 -8.80 32.83
CA LEU A 558 -3.98 -9.53 31.64
C LEU A 558 -3.80 -11.02 31.95
N ALA A 559 -4.91 -11.74 32.11
CA ALA A 559 -4.94 -13.14 32.52
C ALA A 559 -5.89 -13.94 31.64
N TYR A 560 -5.78 -15.27 31.65
CA TYR A 560 -6.67 -16.11 30.83
C TYR A 560 -8.15 -15.79 31.04
N GLU A 561 -8.94 -15.86 29.98
CA GLU A 561 -10.39 -15.69 30.00
C GLU A 561 -11.05 -16.61 31.05
N GLY A 562 -11.94 -16.04 31.86
CA GLY A 562 -12.56 -16.71 33.01
C GLY A 562 -11.64 -17.00 34.20
N ALA A 563 -10.43 -16.44 34.25
CA ALA A 563 -9.53 -16.59 35.41
C ALA A 563 -10.11 -15.93 36.67
N GLN A 564 -9.82 -16.52 37.83
CA GLN A 564 -10.05 -15.85 39.12
C GLN A 564 -8.83 -15.01 39.47
N VAL A 565 -8.96 -13.68 39.42
CA VAL A 565 -7.84 -12.74 39.59
C VAL A 565 -7.99 -11.89 40.86
N THR A 566 -6.92 -11.83 41.66
CA THR A 566 -6.81 -11.00 42.87
C THR A 566 -5.51 -10.20 42.85
N ALA A 567 -5.49 -9.05 43.51
CA ALA A 567 -4.27 -8.31 43.84
C ALA A 567 -4.22 -8.03 45.35
N SER A 568 -3.02 -7.83 45.90
CA SER A 568 -2.85 -7.46 47.31
C SER A 568 -1.69 -6.50 47.52
N VAL A 569 -1.89 -5.48 48.36
CA VAL A 569 -0.86 -4.46 48.70
C VAL A 569 -1.16 -3.85 50.07
N GLY A 570 -0.14 -3.62 50.90
CA GLY A 570 -0.32 -2.97 52.21
C GLY A 570 -1.31 -3.67 53.15
N GLY A 571 -1.54 -4.98 52.99
CA GLY A 571 -2.55 -5.75 53.74
C GLY A 571 -3.99 -5.65 53.22
N GLN A 572 -4.22 -4.92 52.12
CA GLN A 572 -5.50 -4.89 51.40
C GLN A 572 -5.53 -6.00 50.34
N THR A 573 -6.68 -6.62 50.12
CA THR A 573 -6.94 -7.55 49.01
C THR A 573 -7.98 -6.92 48.09
N ILE A 574 -7.64 -6.84 46.81
CA ILE A 574 -8.46 -6.28 45.74
C ILE A 574 -8.94 -7.45 44.88
N GLN A 575 -10.24 -7.57 44.69
CA GLN A 575 -10.81 -8.45 43.67
C GLN A 575 -10.81 -7.73 42.33
N LEU A 576 -10.22 -8.33 41.31
CA LEU A 576 -10.23 -7.77 39.97
C LEU A 576 -11.38 -8.39 39.19
N THR A 577 -12.09 -7.57 38.44
CA THR A 577 -13.23 -7.99 37.61
C THR A 577 -12.80 -7.94 36.16
N GLU A 578 -13.18 -8.96 35.40
CA GLU A 578 -13.02 -8.97 33.95
C GLU A 578 -13.70 -7.73 33.36
N THR A 579 -13.01 -6.98 32.50
CA THR A 579 -13.61 -5.84 31.82
C THR A 579 -14.36 -6.32 30.58
N GLU A 580 -15.51 -5.70 30.30
CA GLU A 580 -16.17 -5.82 29.00
C GLU A 580 -15.46 -4.98 27.92
N ASP A 581 -14.51 -4.13 28.33
CA ASP A 581 -13.69 -3.33 27.43
C ASP A 581 -12.63 -4.22 26.76
N ASP A 582 -12.81 -4.43 25.45
CA ASP A 582 -11.76 -4.82 24.51
C ASP A 582 -10.77 -3.65 24.44
N THR A 583 -9.87 -3.52 25.43
CA THR A 583 -8.76 -2.58 25.36
C THR A 583 -7.84 -2.98 24.21
N ASP A 584 -7.18 -2.02 23.54
CA ASP A 584 -6.17 -2.27 22.50
C ASP A 584 -5.04 -3.24 22.96
N GLU A 585 -4.87 -3.44 24.27
CA GLU A 585 -3.94 -4.38 24.90
C GLU A 585 -4.42 -5.86 24.89
N ALA A 586 -5.72 -6.10 24.70
CA ALA A 586 -6.28 -7.45 24.57
C ALA A 586 -6.24 -7.86 23.09
N GLU A 587 -5.18 -8.57 22.71
CA GLU A 587 -5.03 -9.08 21.35
C GLU A 587 -6.30 -9.84 20.89
N ARG A 588 -6.85 -9.46 19.73
CA ARG A 588 -8.07 -9.96 19.04
C ARG A 588 -8.32 -11.48 19.08
N ASP A 589 -7.24 -12.27 19.10
CA ASP A 589 -7.28 -13.74 19.06
C ASP A 589 -6.84 -14.37 20.38
N SER A 590 -6.60 -13.52 21.37
CA SER A 590 -6.03 -13.91 22.63
C SER A 590 -7.07 -14.59 23.51
N GLY A 591 -6.64 -15.68 24.14
CA GLY A 591 -7.34 -16.30 25.25
C GLY A 591 -7.14 -15.54 26.56
N TYR A 592 -6.61 -14.31 26.53
CA TYR A 592 -6.45 -13.44 27.69
C TYR A 592 -7.50 -12.31 27.70
N ARG A 593 -7.88 -11.88 28.90
CA ARG A 593 -8.78 -10.76 29.18
C ARG A 593 -8.17 -9.86 30.23
N LEU A 594 -8.48 -8.57 30.15
CA LEU A 594 -8.05 -7.59 31.14
C LEU A 594 -8.95 -7.69 32.37
N TYR A 595 -8.33 -7.82 33.53
CA TYR A 595 -9.02 -7.78 34.82
C TYR A 595 -8.61 -6.51 35.53
N VAL A 596 -9.58 -5.70 35.98
CA VAL A 596 -9.31 -4.40 36.64
C VAL A 596 -9.92 -4.37 38.03
N GLY A 597 -9.21 -3.74 38.96
CA GLY A 597 -9.66 -3.45 40.30
C GLY A 597 -9.11 -2.11 40.78
N VAL A 598 -9.69 -1.55 41.84
CA VAL A 598 -9.25 -0.28 42.40
C VAL A 598 -9.05 -0.45 43.91
N PHE A 599 -7.97 0.12 44.44
CA PHE A 599 -7.84 0.35 45.87
C PHE A 599 -7.70 1.84 46.18
N THR A 600 -7.99 2.21 47.42
CA THR A 600 -7.79 3.58 47.90
C THR A 600 -6.55 3.63 48.76
N ALA A 601 -5.60 4.47 48.39
CA ALA A 601 -4.41 4.74 49.18
C ALA A 601 -4.84 5.24 50.58
N PRO A 602 -4.21 4.77 51.66
CA PRO A 602 -4.51 5.26 53.00
C PRO A 602 -4.23 6.77 53.09
N SER A 603 -4.86 7.46 54.05
CA SER A 603 -4.66 8.91 54.22
C SER A 603 -3.18 9.27 54.38
N ALA A 604 -2.78 10.40 53.78
CA ALA A 604 -1.40 10.86 53.79
C ALA A 604 -0.99 11.24 55.22
N SER A 605 0.28 11.01 55.55
CA SER A 605 0.86 11.38 56.83
C SER A 605 1.87 12.52 56.66
N ALA A 606 2.48 13.00 57.75
CA ALA A 606 3.53 14.01 57.68
C ALA A 606 4.80 13.52 56.93
N THR A 607 4.96 12.21 56.76
CA THR A 607 6.06 11.58 56.02
C THR A 607 5.53 10.58 55.00
N ALA A 608 6.24 10.40 53.88
CA ALA A 608 5.89 9.37 52.90
C ALA A 608 5.94 7.96 53.55
N THR A 609 5.00 7.09 53.18
CA THR A 609 4.83 5.74 53.77
C THR A 609 4.79 4.68 52.67
N SER A 610 5.64 3.64 52.76
CA SER A 610 5.61 2.53 51.81
C SER A 610 4.53 1.50 52.15
N MET A 611 3.77 1.05 51.15
CA MET A 611 2.79 -0.05 51.27
C MET A 611 3.36 -1.40 50.80
N GLY A 612 4.60 -1.44 50.32
CA GLY A 612 5.21 -2.64 49.71
C GLY A 612 4.76 -2.86 48.27
N ASN A 613 5.02 -4.06 47.75
CA ASN A 613 4.70 -4.44 46.37
C ASN A 613 3.27 -4.92 46.24
N ILE A 614 2.64 -4.62 45.09
CA ILE A 614 1.39 -5.26 44.69
C ILE A 614 1.69 -6.70 44.28
N THR A 615 1.00 -7.68 44.86
CA THR A 615 1.09 -9.09 44.45
C THR A 615 -0.22 -9.51 43.78
N PHE A 616 -0.15 -9.85 42.49
CA PHE A 616 -1.24 -10.38 41.70
C PHE A 616 -1.24 -11.91 41.75
N THR A 617 -2.42 -12.51 41.84
CA THR A 617 -2.62 -13.97 41.79
C THR A 617 -3.79 -14.26 40.87
N ALA A 618 -3.58 -15.15 39.90
CA ALA A 618 -4.62 -15.61 38.99
C ALA A 618 -4.66 -17.13 38.94
N THR A 619 -5.87 -17.68 38.90
CA THR A 619 -6.11 -19.11 38.78
C THR A 619 -7.02 -19.39 37.59
N ALA A 620 -6.57 -20.23 36.66
CA ALA A 620 -7.35 -20.68 35.50
C ALA A 620 -6.98 -22.13 35.15
N GLN A 621 -7.95 -22.93 34.71
CA GLN A 621 -7.73 -24.32 34.27
C GLN A 621 -6.99 -25.22 35.28
N GLY A 622 -7.08 -24.91 36.58
CA GLY A 622 -6.40 -25.66 37.65
C GLY A 622 -4.96 -25.21 37.96
N GLU A 623 -4.40 -24.30 37.17
CA GLU A 623 -3.09 -23.68 37.38
C GLU A 623 -3.24 -22.35 38.12
N THR A 624 -2.32 -22.08 39.06
CA THR A 624 -2.27 -20.80 39.80
C THR A 624 -0.91 -20.17 39.63
N GLN A 625 -0.90 -18.92 39.19
CA GLN A 625 0.31 -18.13 39.03
C GLN A 625 0.24 -16.86 39.88
N THR A 626 1.41 -16.37 40.28
CA THR A 626 1.55 -15.12 41.03
C THR A 626 2.56 -14.23 40.32
N MET A 627 2.28 -12.93 40.22
CA MET A 627 3.17 -11.93 39.62
C MET A 627 3.30 -10.71 40.54
N GLN A 628 4.47 -10.09 40.59
CA GLN A 628 4.73 -8.88 41.38
C GLN A 628 4.55 -7.64 40.50
N GLY A 629 3.72 -6.70 40.94
CA GLY A 629 3.58 -5.36 40.35
C GLY A 629 4.40 -4.31 41.08
N ALA A 630 3.93 -3.07 41.05
CA ALA A 630 4.66 -1.91 41.56
C ALA A 630 4.83 -1.94 43.09
N SER A 631 5.95 -1.42 43.58
CA SER A 631 6.07 -0.96 44.96
C SER A 631 5.35 0.38 45.11
N VAL A 632 4.42 0.48 46.07
CA VAL A 632 3.58 1.67 46.26
C VAL A 632 4.10 2.49 47.44
N THR A 633 4.29 3.79 47.21
CA THR A 633 4.57 4.78 48.26
C THR A 633 3.44 5.79 48.31
N VAL A 634 2.87 6.01 49.50
CA VAL A 634 1.94 7.11 49.75
C VAL A 634 2.75 8.35 50.09
N ASN A 635 2.57 9.41 49.32
CA ASN A 635 3.24 10.69 49.49
C ASN A 635 2.91 11.30 50.87
N LYS A 636 3.78 12.22 51.32
CA LYS A 636 3.46 13.07 52.47
C LYS A 636 2.25 13.96 52.14
N LEU A 637 1.57 14.47 53.15
CA LEU A 637 0.45 15.38 52.97
C LEU A 637 0.85 16.60 52.12
N ALA A 638 0.18 16.80 50.99
CA ALA A 638 0.43 17.94 50.10
C ALA A 638 -0.01 19.24 50.79
N VAL A 639 0.87 20.26 50.75
CA VAL A 639 0.64 21.59 51.31
C VAL A 639 0.67 22.59 50.15
N MET A 640 -0.46 23.30 49.93
CA MET A 640 -0.53 24.39 48.96
C MET A 640 0.43 25.51 49.38
N GLY A 641 1.15 26.11 48.44
CA GLY A 641 2.10 27.18 48.68
C GLY A 641 3.57 26.74 48.88
N ASP A 642 3.84 25.45 49.03
CA ASP A 642 5.19 24.94 49.33
C ASP A 642 6.02 24.51 48.10
N GLY A 643 5.40 24.44 46.91
CA GLY A 643 6.11 24.03 45.69
C GLY A 643 6.82 25.17 44.96
N ALA A 644 7.42 24.82 43.82
CA ALA A 644 8.24 25.74 43.03
C ALA A 644 7.40 26.49 42.00
N VAL A 645 7.75 27.75 41.72
CA VAL A 645 7.20 28.48 40.57
C VAL A 645 7.81 27.91 39.30
N VAL A 646 6.95 27.55 38.35
CA VAL A 646 7.29 26.88 37.11
C VAL A 646 6.68 27.61 35.92
N TYR A 647 7.26 27.43 34.74
CA TYR A 647 6.69 27.88 33.48
C TYR A 647 6.62 26.72 32.50
N VAL A 648 5.63 26.77 31.60
CA VAL A 648 5.44 25.80 30.52
C VAL A 648 6.51 25.97 29.46
N THR A 649 7.20 24.89 29.09
CA THR A 649 8.24 24.86 28.04
C THR A 649 7.74 24.26 26.73
N ALA A 650 6.74 23.37 26.77
CA ALA A 650 6.12 22.81 25.57
C ALA A 650 5.27 23.86 24.82
N ASP A 651 5.20 23.79 23.49
CA ASP A 651 4.34 24.67 22.67
C ASP A 651 2.89 24.64 23.17
N GLN A 652 2.37 23.42 23.39
CA GLN A 652 1.08 23.15 24.00
C GLN A 652 1.24 22.02 25.04
N ALA A 653 1.32 22.36 26.33
CA ALA A 653 1.41 21.37 27.40
C ALA A 653 0.06 20.73 27.68
N GLU A 654 -0.03 19.41 27.50
CA GLU A 654 -1.25 18.65 27.78
C GLU A 654 -1.60 18.72 29.28
N THR A 655 -2.89 18.92 29.57
CA THR A 655 -3.37 19.03 30.95
C THR A 655 -4.26 17.85 31.34
N PHE A 656 -4.19 17.48 32.62
CA PHE A 656 -4.88 16.32 33.18
C PHE A 656 -5.63 16.68 34.48
N PRO A 657 -6.65 15.90 34.85
CA PRO A 657 -7.25 15.96 36.18
C PRO A 657 -6.22 15.71 37.29
N THR A 658 -6.40 16.36 38.44
CA THR A 658 -5.52 16.21 39.62
C THR A 658 -5.89 15.03 40.52
N ASP A 659 -7.05 14.41 40.30
CA ASP A 659 -7.62 13.34 41.14
C ASP A 659 -7.46 11.93 40.53
N THR A 660 -6.85 11.81 39.35
CA THR A 660 -6.55 10.53 38.69
C THR A 660 -5.04 10.28 38.58
N LEU A 661 -4.64 9.00 38.59
CA LEU A 661 -3.24 8.57 38.50
C LEU A 661 -2.82 8.17 37.07
N ASN A 662 -3.78 7.91 36.18
CA ASN A 662 -3.50 7.49 34.81
C ASN A 662 -3.03 8.65 33.93
N ASP A 663 -2.60 8.31 32.72
CA ASP A 663 -2.14 9.22 31.67
C ASP A 663 -3.16 9.40 30.54
N ASN A 664 -4.38 8.93 30.75
CA ASN A 664 -5.45 9.06 29.78
C ASN A 664 -5.85 10.53 29.63
N SER A 665 -5.80 11.03 28.40
CA SER A 665 -6.30 12.36 28.08
C SER A 665 -7.78 12.51 28.40
N ASN A 666 -8.17 13.72 28.77
CA ASN A 666 -9.55 14.04 29.06
C ASN A 666 -10.05 15.14 28.10
N PRO A 667 -11.15 14.93 27.36
CA PRO A 667 -11.62 15.88 26.36
C PRO A 667 -12.15 17.20 26.95
N ASN A 668 -12.22 17.32 28.28
CA ASN A 668 -12.54 18.57 28.98
C ASN A 668 -11.30 19.34 29.47
N TYR A 669 -10.09 18.86 29.17
CA TYR A 669 -8.84 19.45 29.61
C TYR A 669 -8.02 19.88 28.39
N PHE A 670 -8.02 21.18 28.12
CA PHE A 670 -7.30 21.77 27.00
C PHE A 670 -5.85 22.09 27.38
N PRO A 671 -4.91 22.10 26.41
CA PRO A 671 -3.51 22.41 26.69
C PRO A 671 -3.26 23.83 27.21
N LEU A 672 -2.17 24.01 27.95
CA LEU A 672 -1.63 25.32 28.31
C LEU A 672 -0.54 25.75 27.32
N PRO A 673 -0.51 27.01 26.87
CA PRO A 673 0.50 27.49 25.93
C PRO A 673 1.86 27.70 26.60
N GLN A 674 2.92 27.58 25.80
CA GLN A 674 4.30 27.87 26.21
C GLN A 674 4.42 29.22 26.93
N GLY A 675 5.18 29.24 28.04
CA GLY A 675 5.40 30.44 28.84
C GLY A 675 4.36 30.70 29.93
N THR A 676 3.27 29.92 29.99
CA THR A 676 2.32 29.97 31.12
C THR A 676 3.06 29.70 32.43
N VAL A 677 2.91 30.58 33.42
CA VAL A 677 3.55 30.49 34.74
C VAL A 677 2.55 30.02 35.79
N ASP A 678 2.93 29.03 36.57
CA ASP A 678 2.12 28.47 37.64
C ASP A 678 3.03 27.99 38.80
N LYS A 679 2.46 27.32 39.79
CA LYS A 679 3.19 26.77 40.93
C LYS A 679 2.87 25.31 41.11
N THR A 680 3.91 24.50 41.30
CA THR A 680 3.71 23.10 41.66
C THR A 680 3.22 22.98 43.11
N TYR A 681 2.54 21.89 43.44
CA TYR A 681 2.26 21.55 44.84
C TYR A 681 2.25 20.03 45.06
N GLY A 682 2.66 19.62 46.26
CA GLY A 682 2.88 18.21 46.59
C GLY A 682 4.23 17.69 46.06
N ASP A 683 4.35 16.38 45.95
CA ASP A 683 5.52 15.71 45.37
C ASP A 683 5.20 15.27 43.92
N GLU A 684 6.25 15.05 43.11
CA GLU A 684 6.12 14.55 41.73
C GLU A 684 5.39 13.21 41.70
N ILE A 685 4.43 13.07 40.79
CA ILE A 685 3.69 11.83 40.58
C ILE A 685 4.42 11.03 39.50
N VAL A 686 4.82 9.81 39.84
CA VAL A 686 5.45 8.87 38.92
C VAL A 686 4.46 7.76 38.58
N TYR A 687 4.05 7.72 37.31
CA TYR A 687 3.24 6.65 36.75
C TYR A 687 4.10 5.75 35.87
N LYS A 688 3.97 4.45 36.05
CA LYS A 688 4.67 3.47 35.22
C LYS A 688 3.72 2.37 34.77
N ASN A 689 3.57 2.24 33.46
CA ASN A 689 2.84 1.15 32.80
C ASN A 689 3.80 0.42 31.85
N GLY A 690 4.00 -0.87 32.06
CA GLY A 690 5.00 -1.64 31.30
C GLY A 690 6.40 -1.00 31.32
N SER A 691 6.93 -0.72 30.13
CA SER A 691 8.22 -0.01 29.92
C SER A 691 8.10 1.52 30.01
N VAL A 692 6.88 2.07 29.88
CA VAL A 692 6.63 3.51 29.83
C VAL A 692 6.60 4.08 31.25
N THR A 693 7.48 5.05 31.50
CA THR A 693 7.45 5.86 32.73
C THR A 693 7.08 7.28 32.36
N LYS A 694 6.02 7.81 32.97
CA LYS A 694 5.59 9.20 32.86
C LYS A 694 5.66 9.86 34.22
N THR A 695 6.17 11.07 34.26
CA THR A 695 6.21 11.88 35.48
C THR A 695 5.40 13.15 35.32
N TYR A 696 4.81 13.59 36.41
CA TYR A 696 3.86 14.69 36.40
C TYR A 696 3.96 15.56 37.64
N TRP A 697 3.64 16.84 37.44
CA TRP A 697 3.43 17.79 38.52
C TRP A 697 1.99 18.27 38.56
N LYS A 698 1.42 18.33 39.76
CA LYS A 698 0.18 19.05 40.01
C LYS A 698 0.49 20.54 40.12
N LEU A 699 -0.33 21.34 39.47
CA LEU A 699 -0.23 22.79 39.49
C LEU A 699 -1.35 23.40 40.32
N GLU A 700 -1.08 24.49 41.04
CA GLU A 700 -2.03 25.15 41.93
C GLU A 700 -3.28 25.68 41.19
N SER A 701 -3.21 25.87 39.86
CA SER A 701 -4.37 26.10 38.98
C SER A 701 -5.38 24.94 38.92
N GLY A 702 -5.06 23.80 39.52
CA GLY A 702 -5.94 22.63 39.60
C GLY A 702 -5.90 21.75 38.36
N VAL A 703 -4.79 21.74 37.63
CA VAL A 703 -4.48 20.74 36.59
C VAL A 703 -3.17 20.02 36.92
N ARG A 704 -2.92 18.92 36.24
CA ARG A 704 -1.62 18.25 36.22
C ARG A 704 -1.04 18.34 34.80
N VAL A 705 0.28 18.43 34.70
CA VAL A 705 1.02 18.47 33.43
C VAL A 705 2.17 17.48 33.48
N TYR A 706 2.68 17.06 32.31
CA TYR A 706 3.91 16.28 32.25
C TYR A 706 5.09 17.08 32.83
N SER A 707 5.95 16.42 33.59
CA SER A 707 7.13 17.09 34.17
C SER A 707 8.11 17.59 33.10
N SER A 708 8.14 16.95 31.92
CA SER A 708 8.95 17.37 30.77
C SER A 708 8.49 18.70 30.17
N ASP A 709 7.24 19.09 30.42
CA ASP A 709 6.59 20.23 29.76
C ASP A 709 6.71 21.51 30.58
N ILE A 710 7.38 21.45 31.73
CA ILE A 710 7.59 22.58 32.64
C ILE A 710 9.03 22.67 33.13
N LYS A 711 9.47 23.90 33.46
CA LYS A 711 10.75 24.17 34.13
C LYS A 711 10.55 25.14 35.29
N ALA A 712 11.42 25.07 36.30
CA ALA A 712 11.45 26.08 37.36
C ALA A 712 11.78 27.45 36.77
N SER A 713 10.97 28.48 37.05
CA SER A 713 11.16 29.81 36.43
C SER A 713 12.20 30.68 37.15
N GLY A 714 12.47 30.39 38.44
CA GLY A 714 13.24 31.29 39.32
C GLY A 714 12.57 32.64 39.62
N GLY A 715 11.44 32.94 38.96
CA GLY A 715 10.68 34.18 39.07
C GLY A 715 9.60 34.15 40.15
N ALA A 716 8.90 35.27 40.30
CA ALA A 716 7.79 35.39 41.23
C ALA A 716 6.56 34.61 40.73
N MET A 717 5.79 34.04 41.66
CA MET A 717 4.50 33.44 41.36
C MET A 717 3.53 34.50 40.84
N PRO A 718 2.76 34.22 39.79
CA PRO A 718 1.68 35.11 39.41
C PRO A 718 0.70 35.39 40.55
N ASP A 719 0.47 36.67 40.81
CA ASP A 719 -0.51 37.15 41.79
C ASP A 719 -1.08 38.49 41.29
N GLN A 720 -2.38 38.66 41.46
CA GLN A 720 -3.13 39.83 41.02
C GLN A 720 -2.87 40.21 39.54
N ASN A 721 -2.83 39.23 38.63
CA ASN A 721 -2.75 39.49 37.19
C ASN A 721 -3.87 40.44 36.76
N VAL A 722 -3.53 41.40 35.89
CA VAL A 722 -4.47 42.36 35.32
C VAL A 722 -4.54 42.07 33.83
N ILE A 723 -5.72 41.69 33.36
CA ILE A 723 -6.02 41.67 31.93
C ILE A 723 -6.56 43.06 31.60
N SER A 724 -5.73 43.85 30.93
CA SER A 724 -5.93 45.28 30.72
C SER A 724 -6.76 45.61 29.49
N ASP A 725 -6.70 44.77 28.45
CA ASP A 725 -7.45 44.96 27.21
C ASP A 725 -7.86 43.61 26.59
N MET A 726 -8.91 43.65 25.77
CA MET A 726 -9.39 42.52 24.97
C MET A 726 -9.73 42.98 23.55
N ARG A 727 -9.04 42.42 22.57
CA ARG A 727 -9.20 42.76 21.15
C ARG A 727 -9.59 41.53 20.35
N ILE A 728 -10.57 41.66 19.46
CA ILE A 728 -10.96 40.58 18.53
C ILE A 728 -10.61 41.01 17.13
N LYS A 729 -9.63 40.33 16.52
CA LYS A 729 -9.25 40.48 15.11
C LYS A 729 -9.76 39.29 14.32
N THR A 730 -10.05 39.52 13.04
CA THR A 730 -10.54 38.47 12.15
C THR A 730 -9.84 38.57 10.81
N SER A 731 -9.51 37.43 10.23
CA SER A 731 -9.17 37.26 8.83
C SER A 731 -10.20 36.34 8.16
N GLY A 732 -10.02 36.04 6.87
CA GLY A 732 -10.82 35.01 6.22
C GLY A 732 -10.74 33.66 6.94
N SER A 733 -9.55 33.24 7.34
CA SER A 733 -9.30 31.89 7.89
C SER A 733 -9.38 31.80 9.42
N TYR A 734 -9.23 32.91 10.14
CA TYR A 734 -9.15 32.91 11.60
C TYR A 734 -9.94 34.02 12.28
N THR A 735 -10.37 33.75 13.51
CA THR A 735 -10.79 34.77 14.48
C THR A 735 -9.84 34.69 15.67
N THR A 736 -9.15 35.78 16.01
CA THR A 736 -8.19 35.83 17.11
C THR A 736 -8.70 36.75 18.22
N VAL A 737 -8.77 36.23 19.44
CA VAL A 737 -9.00 37.03 20.66
C VAL A 737 -7.66 37.25 21.34
N THR A 738 -7.20 38.49 21.39
CA THR A 738 -5.95 38.91 22.02
C THR A 738 -6.26 39.57 23.36
N LEU A 739 -5.58 39.12 24.42
CA LEU A 739 -5.73 39.60 25.79
C LEU A 739 -4.39 40.16 26.28
N ASP A 740 -4.35 41.46 26.56
CA ASP A 740 -3.13 42.12 27.05
C ASP A 740 -3.10 41.98 28.58
N MET A 741 -2.11 41.24 29.08
CA MET A 741 -2.02 40.92 30.50
C MET A 741 -0.67 41.30 31.10
N THR A 742 -0.61 41.44 32.42
CA THR A 742 0.64 41.76 33.11
C THR A 742 1.47 40.52 33.43
N GLN A 743 0.85 39.34 33.42
CA GLN A 743 1.46 38.07 33.78
C GLN A 743 0.83 36.92 33.00
N LYS A 744 1.65 35.96 32.54
CA LYS A 744 1.23 34.77 31.78
C LYS A 744 0.57 33.71 32.67
N VAL A 745 -0.70 33.89 32.98
CA VAL A 745 -1.44 33.03 33.93
C VAL A 745 -2.10 31.81 33.27
N PRO A 746 -2.32 30.71 34.03
CA PRO A 746 -3.02 29.54 33.52
C PRO A 746 -4.54 29.74 33.50
N TYR A 747 -5.21 28.96 32.67
CA TYR A 747 -6.67 28.96 32.54
C TYR A 747 -7.23 27.54 32.30
N LYS A 748 -8.53 27.36 32.55
CA LYS A 748 -9.29 26.16 32.16
C LYS A 748 -10.35 26.52 31.13
N VAL A 749 -10.69 25.58 30.25
CA VAL A 749 -11.67 25.79 29.18
C VAL A 749 -12.87 24.86 29.34
N GLU A 750 -14.07 25.42 29.24
CA GLU A 750 -15.33 24.68 29.15
C GLU A 750 -16.01 24.97 27.81
N TYR A 751 -16.54 23.93 27.15
CA TYR A 751 -17.30 24.04 25.89
C TYR A 751 -18.64 23.32 26.00
N ASP A 752 -19.73 24.02 25.72
CA ASP A 752 -21.11 23.48 25.82
C ASP A 752 -21.80 23.25 24.45
N GLY A 753 -21.07 23.45 23.34
CA GLY A 753 -21.63 23.43 21.99
C GLY A 753 -21.96 24.83 21.44
N SER A 754 -22.27 25.79 22.31
CA SER A 754 -22.67 27.15 21.93
C SER A 754 -21.72 28.23 22.44
N ARG A 755 -20.98 27.94 23.51
CA ARG A 755 -20.09 28.90 24.18
C ARG A 755 -18.80 28.22 24.62
N LEU A 756 -17.72 29.01 24.64
CA LEU A 756 -16.47 28.68 25.33
C LEU A 756 -16.33 29.56 26.57
N VAL A 757 -15.89 28.97 27.69
CA VAL A 757 -15.59 29.69 28.93
C VAL A 757 -14.14 29.45 29.33
N PHE A 758 -13.32 30.50 29.29
CA PHE A 758 -11.94 30.50 29.76
C PHE A 758 -11.89 31.01 31.20
N ARG A 759 -11.52 30.15 32.15
CA ARG A 759 -11.44 30.44 33.58
C ARG A 759 -10.00 30.77 33.99
N PHE A 760 -9.63 32.04 33.96
CA PHE A 760 -8.29 32.48 34.30
C PHE A 760 -8.03 32.42 35.81
N GLN A 761 -6.85 31.92 36.17
CA GLN A 761 -6.35 31.90 37.55
C GLN A 761 -5.55 33.16 37.87
N TYR A 762 -5.36 33.41 39.17
CA TYR A 762 -4.54 34.52 39.69
C TYR A 762 -4.88 35.91 39.14
N THR A 763 -6.08 36.09 38.59
CA THR A 763 -6.48 37.33 37.88
C THR A 763 -7.39 38.16 38.77
N ALA A 764 -6.98 39.41 39.02
CA ALA A 764 -7.68 40.36 39.88
C ALA A 764 -8.61 41.29 39.11
N GLU A 765 -8.18 41.72 37.93
CA GLU A 765 -8.91 42.69 37.11
C GLU A 765 -9.00 42.19 35.66
N THR A 766 -10.15 42.44 35.05
CA THR A 766 -10.47 42.07 33.66
C THR A 766 -11.07 43.28 32.95
N PRO A 767 -10.96 43.36 31.61
CA PRO A 767 -11.51 44.48 30.87
C PRO A 767 -13.04 44.38 30.78
N GLY A 768 -13.69 45.39 30.20
CA GLY A 768 -15.11 45.33 29.88
C GLY A 768 -15.42 44.29 28.79
N SER A 769 -16.71 43.95 28.64
CA SER A 769 -17.18 43.15 27.50
C SER A 769 -17.03 43.92 26.19
N VAL A 770 -16.78 43.21 25.09
CA VAL A 770 -16.73 43.77 23.73
C VAL A 770 -17.75 43.07 22.83
N ASP A 771 -18.20 43.78 21.79
CA ASP A 771 -19.07 43.18 20.77
C ASP A 771 -18.33 42.04 20.06
N GLY A 772 -19.05 40.95 19.78
CA GLY A 772 -18.49 39.80 19.08
C GLY A 772 -18.12 40.14 17.63
N LYS A 773 -16.96 39.63 17.18
CA LYS A 773 -16.51 39.68 15.78
C LYS A 773 -16.22 38.27 15.26
N GLY A 774 -16.20 38.10 13.94
CA GLY A 774 -15.89 36.82 13.31
C GLY A 774 -16.90 35.73 13.68
N ILE A 775 -16.42 34.62 14.26
CA ILE A 775 -17.26 33.49 14.69
C ILE A 775 -18.06 33.74 15.98
N PHE A 776 -17.78 34.83 16.71
CA PHE A 776 -18.40 35.12 18.01
C PHE A 776 -19.54 36.14 17.90
N GLU A 777 -20.66 35.83 18.56
CA GLU A 777 -21.78 36.76 18.78
C GLU A 777 -21.45 37.77 19.89
N SER A 778 -20.75 37.34 20.93
CA SER A 778 -20.34 38.21 22.04
C SER A 778 -19.10 37.67 22.76
N ALA A 779 -18.28 38.58 23.31
CA ALA A 779 -17.23 38.26 24.26
C ALA A 779 -17.42 39.07 25.55
N SER A 780 -17.67 38.38 26.67
CA SER A 780 -18.04 39.01 27.93
C SER A 780 -17.32 38.40 29.12
N TRP A 781 -17.11 39.20 30.16
CA TRP A 781 -16.46 38.75 31.40
C TRP A 781 -17.48 38.53 32.53
N ASP A 782 -17.31 37.43 33.26
CA ASP A 782 -17.95 37.16 34.56
C ASP A 782 -16.86 36.91 35.61
N GLY A 783 -16.43 37.98 36.29
CA GLY A 783 -15.23 37.97 37.10
C GLY A 783 -13.98 37.72 36.24
N SER A 784 -13.21 36.67 36.57
CA SER A 784 -12.05 36.21 35.79
C SER A 784 -12.40 35.19 34.70
N ASN A 785 -13.70 34.98 34.42
CA ASN A 785 -14.14 34.06 33.37
C ASN A 785 -14.47 34.81 32.09
N LEU A 786 -13.74 34.54 31.01
CA LEU A 786 -14.07 35.04 29.67
C LEU A 786 -15.07 34.08 29.01
N VAL A 787 -16.24 34.58 28.67
CA VAL A 787 -17.31 33.86 27.99
C VAL A 787 -17.38 34.32 26.53
N LEU A 788 -17.07 33.41 25.61
CA LEU A 788 -17.19 33.61 24.16
C LEU A 788 -18.42 32.85 23.64
N THR A 789 -19.42 33.57 23.15
CA THR A 789 -20.64 32.97 22.58
C THR A 789 -20.51 32.87 21.07
N LEU A 790 -20.74 31.69 20.50
CA LEU A 790 -20.63 31.44 19.06
C LEU A 790 -21.89 31.94 18.33
N LYS A 791 -21.71 32.57 17.16
CA LYS A 791 -22.83 32.90 16.26
C LYS A 791 -23.58 31.66 15.78
N LYS A 792 -22.87 30.55 15.66
CA LYS A 792 -23.37 29.26 15.21
C LYS A 792 -23.04 28.21 16.27
N ALA A 793 -24.06 27.66 16.92
CA ALA A 793 -23.88 26.49 17.78
C ALA A 793 -23.26 25.34 16.96
N GLY A 794 -22.22 24.72 17.50
CA GLY A 794 -21.39 23.72 16.82
C GLY A 794 -20.36 24.29 15.84
N GLY A 795 -20.24 25.61 15.70
CA GLY A 795 -19.32 26.27 14.76
C GLY A 795 -17.86 26.33 15.20
N PHE A 796 -17.52 25.76 16.36
CA PHE A 796 -16.15 25.70 16.85
C PHE A 796 -15.42 24.49 16.24
N ILE A 797 -14.31 24.74 15.54
CA ILE A 797 -13.52 23.73 14.82
C ILE A 797 -12.17 23.45 15.51
N GLY A 798 -11.84 24.19 16.57
CA GLY A 798 -10.56 24.11 17.27
C GLY A 798 -9.90 25.48 17.41
N TYR A 799 -8.90 25.58 18.28
CA TYR A 799 -8.12 26.80 18.48
C TYR A 799 -6.70 26.50 18.94
N ARG A 800 -5.80 27.44 18.68
CA ARG A 800 -4.45 27.46 19.26
C ARG A 800 -4.31 28.66 20.19
N ALA A 801 -3.68 28.47 21.34
CA ALA A 801 -3.29 29.55 22.24
C ALA A 801 -1.78 29.76 22.18
N TYR A 802 -1.31 31.00 22.24
CA TYR A 802 0.12 31.33 22.34
C TYR A 802 0.32 32.74 22.89
N TYR A 803 1.50 33.02 23.45
CA TYR A 803 1.86 34.36 23.92
C TYR A 803 2.76 35.08 22.91
N GLU A 804 2.46 36.36 22.67
CA GLU A 804 3.37 37.31 22.01
C GLU A 804 3.67 38.43 23.01
N GLY A 805 4.92 38.50 23.49
CA GLY A 805 5.23 39.28 24.68
C GLY A 805 4.38 38.81 25.87
N ASP A 806 3.65 39.72 26.51
CA ASP A 806 2.69 39.42 27.58
C ASP A 806 1.23 39.37 27.09
N SER A 807 1.01 39.35 25.78
CA SER A 807 -0.34 39.24 25.20
C SER A 807 -0.69 37.78 24.92
N LEU A 808 -1.82 37.29 25.42
CA LEU A 808 -2.33 35.96 25.12
C LEU A 808 -3.21 36.02 23.86
N ASN A 809 -2.82 35.30 22.82
CA ASN A 809 -3.56 35.14 21.59
C ASN A 809 -4.32 33.80 21.58
N LEU A 810 -5.65 33.86 21.48
CA LEU A 810 -6.54 32.72 21.28
C LEU A 810 -7.02 32.72 19.81
N ARG A 811 -6.38 31.92 18.94
CA ARG A 811 -6.64 31.88 17.50
C ARG A 811 -7.57 30.71 17.13
N PHE A 812 -8.78 31.02 16.71
CA PHE A 812 -9.83 30.07 16.32
C PHE A 812 -9.92 29.93 14.80
N HIS A 813 -10.20 28.73 14.31
CA HIS A 813 -10.47 28.52 12.88
C HIS A 813 -11.87 29.02 12.48
N ASN A 814 -11.92 29.77 11.37
CA ASN A 814 -13.17 30.06 10.67
C ASN A 814 -13.48 28.92 9.69
N SER A 815 -14.77 28.58 9.54
CA SER A 815 -15.19 27.54 8.60
C SER A 815 -15.36 28.10 7.18
N PRO A 816 -14.79 27.45 6.14
CA PRO A 816 -15.01 27.80 4.74
C PRO A 816 -16.44 27.59 4.25
N GLY A 817 -17.28 26.88 4.99
CA GLY A 817 -18.65 26.54 4.57
C GLY A 817 -18.77 25.49 3.48
N GLY A 818 -17.64 24.94 3.02
CA GLY A 818 -17.55 23.84 2.06
C GLY A 818 -16.10 23.41 1.88
N LEU A 819 -15.82 22.57 0.89
CA LEU A 819 -14.46 22.08 0.62
C LEU A 819 -13.56 23.11 -0.07
N SER A 820 -14.13 24.04 -0.85
CA SER A 820 -13.34 25.08 -1.51
C SER A 820 -12.67 26.00 -0.47
N GLY A 821 -11.34 26.08 -0.50
CA GLY A 821 -10.54 26.81 0.49
C GLY A 821 -10.27 26.05 1.80
N ALA A 822 -10.89 24.88 2.01
CA ALA A 822 -10.65 24.09 3.20
C ALA A 822 -9.24 23.50 3.24
N ARG A 823 -8.64 23.40 4.43
CA ARG A 823 -7.39 22.69 4.67
C ARG A 823 -7.67 21.37 5.38
N VAL A 824 -7.57 20.27 4.63
CA VAL A 824 -7.93 18.92 5.09
C VAL A 824 -6.69 18.05 5.13
N VAL A 825 -6.49 17.33 6.23
CA VAL A 825 -5.47 16.30 6.35
C VAL A 825 -6.13 14.94 6.20
N VAL A 826 -5.57 14.10 5.36
CA VAL A 826 -5.95 12.70 5.22
C VAL A 826 -4.81 11.85 5.77
N ASP A 827 -5.12 11.02 6.76
CA ASP A 827 -4.15 10.13 7.39
C ASP A 827 -4.50 8.68 7.07
N PRO A 828 -3.76 7.99 6.19
CA PRO A 828 -3.91 6.55 6.04
C PRO A 828 -3.39 5.85 7.30
N GLY A 829 -4.27 5.15 8.01
CA GLY A 829 -3.88 4.36 9.18
C GLY A 829 -2.79 3.33 8.84
N HIS A 830 -1.86 3.10 9.76
CA HIS A 830 -0.76 2.12 9.63
C HIS A 830 0.29 2.47 8.56
N GLY A 831 0.93 1.47 7.95
CA GLY A 831 1.95 1.59 6.89
C GLY A 831 3.38 1.29 7.34
N GLY A 832 4.30 1.18 6.37
CA GLY A 832 5.68 0.78 6.64
C GLY A 832 5.76 -0.66 7.16
N ASN A 833 6.32 -0.84 8.36
CA ASN A 833 6.40 -2.16 9.00
C ASN A 833 5.15 -2.53 9.82
N ASP A 834 4.13 -1.67 9.85
CA ASP A 834 2.85 -1.92 10.51
C ASP A 834 1.78 -2.20 9.43
N PRO A 835 1.39 -3.46 9.18
CA PRO A 835 0.34 -3.80 8.22
C PRO A 835 -1.08 -3.52 8.76
N GLY A 836 -1.21 -3.16 10.04
CA GLY A 836 -2.50 -3.15 10.73
C GLY A 836 -3.12 -4.55 10.78
N ALA A 837 -4.45 -4.62 10.67
CA ALA A 837 -5.14 -5.91 10.65
C ALA A 837 -4.90 -6.70 9.34
N GLU A 838 -4.35 -7.91 9.50
CA GLU A 838 -4.21 -8.88 8.40
C GLU A 838 -5.55 -9.20 7.73
N GLY A 839 -5.56 -9.14 6.39
CA GLY A 839 -6.67 -9.54 5.54
C GLY A 839 -6.75 -11.04 5.29
N PHE A 840 -7.70 -11.48 4.46
CA PHE A 840 -7.79 -12.87 4.00
C PHE A 840 -6.80 -13.17 2.86
N TYR A 841 -6.38 -12.14 2.13
CA TYR A 841 -5.49 -12.26 0.98
C TYR A 841 -4.14 -11.60 1.27
N PRO A 842 -2.99 -12.25 0.95
CA PRO A 842 -1.67 -11.66 1.14
C PRO A 842 -1.49 -10.33 0.38
N GLY A 843 -0.89 -9.32 1.02
CA GLY A 843 -0.69 -7.99 0.43
C GLY A 843 -1.99 -7.21 0.19
N LYS A 844 -3.00 -7.51 1.02
CA LYS A 844 -4.28 -6.79 1.14
C LYS A 844 -4.66 -6.71 2.60
N ASP A 845 -3.74 -6.18 3.40
CA ASP A 845 -3.92 -5.87 4.81
C ASP A 845 -4.63 -4.52 5.00
N GLU A 846 -4.82 -4.13 6.25
CA GLU A 846 -5.46 -2.87 6.60
C GLU A 846 -4.69 -1.66 6.05
N ALA A 847 -3.36 -1.65 6.14
CA ALA A 847 -2.54 -0.55 5.66
C ALA A 847 -2.71 -0.34 4.15
N ASP A 848 -2.69 -1.42 3.37
CA ASP A 848 -2.91 -1.40 1.92
C ASP A 848 -4.29 -0.82 1.56
N ILE A 849 -5.33 -1.27 2.26
CA ILE A 849 -6.71 -0.83 2.02
C ILE A 849 -6.88 0.65 2.41
N ASN A 850 -6.40 1.04 3.58
CA ASN A 850 -6.47 2.42 4.07
C ASN A 850 -5.74 3.39 3.13
N TYR A 851 -4.54 3.02 2.67
CA TYR A 851 -3.76 3.82 1.74
C TYR A 851 -4.50 4.02 0.41
N ALA A 852 -5.01 2.94 -0.18
CA ALA A 852 -5.75 3.00 -1.44
C ALA A 852 -7.00 3.90 -1.37
N ILE A 853 -7.73 3.87 -0.25
CA ILE A 853 -8.88 4.76 -0.02
C ILE A 853 -8.43 6.20 0.23
N ALA A 854 -7.35 6.41 0.99
CA ALA A 854 -6.81 7.73 1.27
C ALA A 854 -6.34 8.45 0.00
N GLU A 855 -5.66 7.77 -0.93
CA GLU A 855 -5.25 8.37 -2.21
C GLU A 855 -6.45 8.86 -3.02
N LYS A 856 -7.51 8.06 -3.07
CA LYS A 856 -8.77 8.42 -3.75
C LYS A 856 -9.45 9.60 -3.06
N LEU A 857 -9.50 9.59 -1.73
CA LEU A 857 -10.05 10.68 -0.93
C LEU A 857 -9.30 11.99 -1.15
N VAL A 858 -7.97 11.95 -1.23
CA VAL A 858 -7.13 13.13 -1.54
C VAL A 858 -7.50 13.69 -2.91
N ALA A 859 -7.65 12.84 -3.93
CA ALA A 859 -8.06 13.28 -5.27
C ALA A 859 -9.45 13.93 -5.26
N ASP A 860 -10.43 13.32 -4.58
CA ASP A 860 -11.80 13.84 -4.49
C ASP A 860 -11.87 15.18 -3.75
N LEU A 861 -11.16 15.31 -2.62
CA LEU A 861 -11.09 16.55 -1.85
C LEU A 861 -10.45 17.69 -2.66
N LYS A 862 -9.32 17.41 -3.35
CA LYS A 862 -8.63 18.38 -4.22
C LYS A 862 -9.53 18.82 -5.38
N SER A 863 -10.26 17.88 -6.01
CA SER A 863 -11.17 18.19 -7.11
C SER A 863 -12.30 19.16 -6.73
N GLN A 864 -12.65 19.21 -5.44
CA GLN A 864 -13.66 20.10 -4.86
C GLN A 864 -13.08 21.41 -4.28
N GLY A 865 -11.78 21.65 -4.49
CA GLY A 865 -11.11 22.91 -4.16
C GLY A 865 -10.50 22.96 -2.75
N ALA A 866 -10.36 21.83 -2.06
CA ALA A 866 -9.64 21.76 -0.80
C ALA A 866 -8.12 21.73 -1.03
N SER A 867 -7.37 22.36 -0.13
CA SER A 867 -5.93 22.10 0.02
C SER A 867 -5.78 20.88 0.91
N VAL A 868 -5.10 19.85 0.40
CA VAL A 868 -5.04 18.55 1.08
C VAL A 868 -3.60 18.14 1.34
N LEU A 869 -3.31 17.79 2.60
CA LEU A 869 -2.09 17.11 3.01
C LEU A 869 -2.42 15.64 3.28
N MET A 870 -1.67 14.73 2.67
CA MET A 870 -1.66 13.32 3.07
C MET A 870 -0.45 13.08 3.95
N THR A 871 -0.64 12.49 5.13
CA THR A 871 0.49 12.14 6.00
C THR A 871 1.25 10.95 5.42
N GLN A 872 2.54 10.85 5.74
CA GLN A 872 3.40 9.76 5.27
C GLN A 872 3.05 8.44 5.99
N PRO A 873 2.62 7.38 5.27
CA PRO A 873 2.41 6.06 5.86
C PRO A 873 3.68 5.53 6.53
N GLY A 874 3.55 4.76 7.61
CA GLY A 874 4.67 4.24 8.40
C GLY A 874 5.45 5.25 9.25
N SER A 875 5.22 6.55 9.08
CA SER A 875 5.80 7.57 9.98
C SER A 875 5.16 7.53 11.38
N THR A 876 5.87 8.06 12.38
CA THR A 876 5.35 8.08 13.76
C THR A 876 4.11 8.96 13.89
N MET A 877 3.19 8.60 14.78
CA MET A 877 1.98 9.38 15.02
C MET A 877 2.28 10.85 15.41
N ALA A 878 3.39 11.10 16.11
CA ALA A 878 3.82 12.44 16.47
C ALA A 878 4.20 13.28 15.25
N THR A 879 4.94 12.68 14.30
CA THR A 879 5.31 13.32 13.02
C THR A 879 4.07 13.69 12.20
N ARG A 880 3.08 12.78 12.14
CA ARG A 880 1.83 13.00 11.42
C ARG A 880 1.03 14.19 11.97
N LEU A 881 0.87 14.27 13.30
CA LEU A 881 0.21 15.42 13.94
C LEU A 881 1.02 16.71 13.82
N ALA A 882 2.35 16.65 13.87
CA ALA A 882 3.20 17.82 13.66
C ALA A 882 3.03 18.39 12.24
N ALA A 883 2.98 17.52 11.22
CA ALA A 883 2.71 17.93 9.85
C ALA A 883 1.31 18.56 9.71
N ALA A 884 0.29 17.97 10.35
CA ALA A 884 -1.07 18.51 10.35
C ALA A 884 -1.18 19.91 11.01
N ARG A 885 -0.46 20.14 12.11
CA ARG A 885 -0.35 21.46 12.77
C ARG A 885 0.34 22.49 11.88
N SER A 886 1.46 22.12 11.27
CA SER A 886 2.23 22.97 10.34
C SER A 886 1.39 23.32 9.11
N PHE A 887 0.60 22.37 8.65
CA PHE A 887 -0.42 22.56 7.62
C PHE A 887 -1.66 23.31 8.12
N ASN A 888 -1.64 23.99 9.28
CA ASN A 888 -2.79 24.56 10.00
C ASN A 888 -4.14 23.94 9.58
N ALA A 889 -4.25 22.63 9.75
CA ALA A 889 -5.41 21.87 9.32
C ALA A 889 -6.69 22.44 9.95
N GLN A 890 -7.82 22.32 9.26
CA GLN A 890 -9.15 22.55 9.84
C GLN A 890 -9.83 21.22 10.17
N VAL A 891 -9.54 20.19 9.37
CA VAL A 891 -10.05 18.84 9.52
C VAL A 891 -8.92 17.85 9.31
N LEU A 892 -8.85 16.83 10.15
CA LEU A 892 -8.06 15.62 9.94
C LEU A 892 -8.97 14.40 9.94
N VAL A 893 -8.85 13.55 8.92
CA VAL A 893 -9.54 12.26 8.82
C VAL A 893 -8.49 11.15 8.76
N SER A 894 -8.40 10.36 9.83
CA SER A 894 -7.62 9.12 9.88
C SER A 894 -8.48 8.00 9.31
N VAL A 895 -8.12 7.44 8.16
CA VAL A 895 -8.87 6.37 7.48
C VAL A 895 -8.39 5.02 8.00
N HIS A 896 -9.32 4.21 8.50
CA HIS A 896 -9.07 2.88 9.06
C HIS A 896 -10.12 1.86 8.59
N SER A 897 -9.77 0.59 8.70
CA SER A 897 -10.65 -0.53 8.39
C SER A 897 -10.66 -1.51 9.56
N ASN A 898 -11.73 -1.45 10.34
CA ASN A 898 -11.84 -2.05 11.66
C ASN A 898 -11.74 -3.58 11.63
N THR A 899 -11.64 -4.16 12.81
CA THR A 899 -11.78 -5.60 13.05
C THR A 899 -12.60 -5.82 14.32
N ALA A 900 -13.36 -6.90 14.39
CA ALA A 900 -14.10 -7.27 15.59
C ALA A 900 -13.92 -8.75 15.95
N PRO A 901 -14.03 -9.14 17.23
CA PRO A 901 -14.00 -10.56 17.63
C PRO A 901 -15.12 -11.38 16.99
N ASN A 902 -16.25 -10.76 16.70
CA ASN A 902 -17.39 -11.37 16.02
C ASN A 902 -17.39 -10.96 14.55
N SER A 903 -17.16 -11.92 13.65
CA SER A 903 -17.14 -11.69 12.19
C SER A 903 -18.45 -11.18 11.61
N SER A 904 -19.56 -11.22 12.35
CA SER A 904 -20.83 -10.59 11.93
C SER A 904 -20.88 -9.07 12.14
N ALA A 905 -19.91 -8.48 12.84
CA ALA A 905 -19.81 -7.03 12.94
C ALA A 905 -19.52 -6.44 11.55
N LYS A 906 -20.32 -5.44 11.17
CA LYS A 906 -20.25 -4.80 9.86
C LYS A 906 -20.76 -3.37 9.93
N GLY A 907 -20.45 -2.56 8.91
CA GLY A 907 -20.89 -1.18 8.78
C GLY A 907 -19.85 -0.16 9.24
N THR A 908 -20.22 1.12 9.18
CA THR A 908 -19.27 2.23 9.37
C THR A 908 -19.44 2.87 10.74
N GLU A 909 -18.34 3.08 11.46
CA GLU A 909 -18.27 3.89 12.69
C GLU A 909 -17.15 4.92 12.60
N VAL A 910 -17.30 6.04 13.33
CA VAL A 910 -16.27 7.09 13.30
C VAL A 910 -16.04 7.61 14.71
N TYR A 911 -14.79 7.61 15.13
CA TYR A 911 -14.37 7.98 16.48
C TYR A 911 -13.93 9.44 16.55
N TYR A 912 -14.28 10.09 17.65
CA TYR A 912 -13.87 11.45 18.00
C TYR A 912 -13.41 11.50 19.46
N PHE A 913 -12.53 12.45 19.79
CA PHE A 913 -12.12 12.70 21.16
C PHE A 913 -12.79 13.97 21.71
N TYR A 914 -12.49 15.14 21.12
CA TYR A 914 -13.12 16.38 21.56
C TYR A 914 -14.58 16.50 21.10
N PRO A 915 -15.50 17.04 21.94
CA PRO A 915 -16.92 17.12 21.62
C PRO A 915 -17.23 17.92 20.34
N PHE A 916 -16.37 18.86 19.96
CA PHE A 916 -16.56 19.67 18.75
C PHE A 916 -16.32 18.89 17.45
N ALA A 917 -15.61 17.76 17.49
CA ALA A 917 -15.42 16.88 16.33
C ALA A 917 -16.54 15.83 16.16
N LYS A 918 -17.47 15.71 17.13
CA LYS A 918 -18.57 14.72 17.08
C LYS A 918 -19.44 14.84 15.83
N GLN A 919 -19.72 16.06 15.37
CA GLN A 919 -20.56 16.28 14.20
C GLN A 919 -19.86 15.85 12.91
N LEU A 920 -18.54 16.05 12.81
CA LEU A 920 -17.73 15.55 11.70
C LEU A 920 -17.82 14.02 11.64
N ALA A 921 -17.61 13.35 12.77
CA ALA A 921 -17.72 11.89 12.87
C ALA A 921 -19.11 11.38 12.45
N ALA A 922 -20.17 12.04 12.93
CA ALA A 922 -21.55 11.65 12.61
C ALA A 922 -21.86 11.82 11.12
N ASN A 923 -21.38 12.91 10.51
CA ASN A 923 -21.59 13.18 9.09
C ASN A 923 -20.84 12.15 8.22
N ILE A 924 -19.58 11.85 8.52
CA ILE A 924 -18.81 10.85 7.75
C ILE A 924 -19.48 9.47 7.88
N SER A 925 -19.77 9.02 9.10
CA SER A 925 -20.41 7.72 9.34
C SER A 925 -21.73 7.57 8.58
N ALA A 926 -22.58 8.61 8.59
CA ALA A 926 -23.87 8.58 7.88
C ALA A 926 -23.72 8.61 6.35
N ASN A 927 -22.79 9.40 5.81
CA ASN A 927 -22.59 9.49 4.36
C ASN A 927 -22.01 8.19 3.80
N VAL A 928 -20.99 7.63 4.45
CA VAL A 928 -20.37 6.36 4.03
C VAL A 928 -21.40 5.22 4.11
N ALA A 929 -22.07 5.05 5.25
CA ALA A 929 -23.09 3.99 5.38
C ALA A 929 -24.20 4.12 4.33
N SER A 930 -24.68 5.34 4.07
CA SER A 930 -25.69 5.58 3.03
C SER A 930 -25.17 5.30 1.62
N ALA A 931 -23.92 5.69 1.32
CA ALA A 931 -23.32 5.49 0.00
C ALA A 931 -23.08 4.02 -0.30
N LEU A 932 -22.75 3.21 0.72
CA LEU A 932 -22.44 1.79 0.59
C LEU A 932 -23.67 0.89 0.77
N GLY A 933 -24.75 1.39 1.39
CA GLY A 933 -25.90 0.58 1.78
C GLY A 933 -25.59 -0.34 2.96
N THR A 934 -24.71 0.10 3.86
CA THR A 934 -24.28 -0.63 5.06
C THR A 934 -24.88 -0.04 6.33
N ASP A 935 -24.63 -0.68 7.47
CA ASP A 935 -25.14 -0.21 8.77
C ASP A 935 -24.41 1.07 9.23
N ASN A 936 -25.17 2.10 9.60
CA ASN A 936 -24.62 3.30 10.24
C ASN A 936 -24.49 3.05 11.75
N ARG A 937 -23.25 2.88 12.21
CA ARG A 937 -22.92 2.65 13.63
C ARG A 937 -22.61 3.95 14.39
N GLY A 938 -22.53 5.07 13.68
CA GLY A 938 -22.54 6.42 14.21
C GLY A 938 -21.19 6.92 14.75
N ALA A 939 -21.27 8.09 15.38
CA ALA A 939 -20.14 8.75 16.02
C ALA A 939 -19.89 8.19 17.43
N LYS A 940 -18.66 7.77 17.72
CA LYS A 940 -18.24 7.17 18.99
C LYS A 940 -17.15 8.01 19.66
N ALA A 941 -17.21 8.12 20.99
CA ALA A 941 -16.09 8.70 21.73
C ALA A 941 -14.95 7.67 21.76
N GLY A 942 -13.71 8.10 21.52
CA GLY A 942 -12.54 7.22 21.53
C GLY A 942 -11.26 7.99 21.89
N LEU A 943 -10.33 7.31 22.56
CA LEU A 943 -9.04 7.86 23.00
C LEU A 943 -7.92 7.42 22.04
N TYR A 944 -8.02 7.82 20.78
CA TYR A 944 -7.00 7.52 19.78
C TYR A 944 -5.99 8.65 19.69
N TYR A 945 -4.70 8.33 19.51
CA TYR A 945 -3.64 9.35 19.48
C TYR A 945 -3.93 10.44 18.44
N MET A 946 -4.32 10.04 17.22
CA MET A 946 -4.60 10.95 16.10
C MET A 946 -5.84 11.83 16.31
N THR A 947 -6.74 11.50 17.26
CA THR A 947 -7.95 12.30 17.50
C THR A 947 -7.80 13.34 18.62
N ARG A 948 -6.67 13.34 19.35
CA ARG A 948 -6.45 14.14 20.56
C ARG A 948 -5.98 15.58 20.33
N GLU A 949 -6.04 16.09 19.11
CA GLU A 949 -5.66 17.47 18.81
C GLU A 949 -6.80 18.46 19.11
N SER A 950 -6.46 19.58 19.77
CA SER A 950 -7.39 20.65 20.14
C SER A 950 -7.42 21.81 19.14
N GLN A 951 -6.38 21.92 18.32
CA GLN A 951 -6.22 22.99 17.34
C GLN A 951 -7.21 22.87 16.17
N PHE A 952 -7.62 21.66 15.81
CA PHE A 952 -8.54 21.40 14.69
C PHE A 952 -9.37 20.12 14.90
N ALA A 953 -10.42 19.93 14.08
CA ALA A 953 -11.32 18.79 14.21
C ALA A 953 -10.69 17.51 13.65
N CYS A 954 -10.49 16.51 14.49
CA CYS A 954 -9.86 15.24 14.11
C CYS A 954 -10.80 14.06 14.37
N VAL A 955 -10.84 13.11 13.45
CA VAL A 955 -11.61 11.86 13.59
C VAL A 955 -10.83 10.66 13.07
N LEU A 956 -11.16 9.49 13.60
CA LEU A 956 -10.73 8.20 13.07
C LEU A 956 -11.94 7.50 12.47
N ALA A 957 -11.93 7.27 11.16
CA ALA A 957 -13.04 6.73 10.41
C ALA A 957 -12.81 5.25 10.11
N GLU A 958 -13.57 4.40 10.79
CA GLU A 958 -13.64 2.96 10.57
C GLU A 958 -14.70 2.67 9.50
N ILE A 959 -14.23 2.48 8.26
CA ILE A 959 -15.10 2.47 7.08
C ILE A 959 -15.86 1.15 6.87
N GLY A 960 -15.41 0.06 7.50
CA GLY A 960 -15.98 -1.28 7.47
C GLY A 960 -15.14 -2.23 8.34
N PHE A 961 -15.49 -3.52 8.40
CA PHE A 961 -14.80 -4.51 9.22
C PHE A 961 -14.06 -5.56 8.37
N LEU A 962 -12.73 -5.60 8.43
CA LEU A 962 -11.89 -6.61 7.76
C LEU A 962 -12.14 -8.03 8.30
N SER A 963 -12.61 -8.16 9.54
CA SER A 963 -13.04 -9.45 10.11
C SER A 963 -14.34 -9.98 9.51
N ASN A 964 -15.10 -9.14 8.79
CA ASN A 964 -16.28 -9.53 8.06
C ASN A 964 -15.89 -9.78 6.60
N ASP A 965 -16.01 -11.02 6.17
CA ASP A 965 -15.60 -11.48 4.85
C ASP A 965 -16.40 -10.84 3.70
N ASP A 966 -17.70 -10.58 3.91
CA ASP A 966 -18.53 -9.84 2.96
C ASP A 966 -18.08 -8.37 2.77
N GLU A 967 -17.60 -7.71 3.83
CA GLU A 967 -17.07 -6.34 3.75
C GLU A 967 -15.63 -6.34 3.23
N TYR A 968 -14.77 -7.24 3.69
CA TYR A 968 -13.39 -7.38 3.20
C TYR A 968 -13.32 -7.50 1.68
N THR A 969 -14.11 -8.42 1.10
CA THR A 969 -14.18 -8.65 -0.35
C THR A 969 -14.53 -7.38 -1.13
N LYS A 970 -15.36 -6.51 -0.54
CA LYS A 970 -15.74 -5.23 -1.15
C LYS A 970 -14.68 -4.16 -0.92
N MET A 971 -14.06 -4.11 0.25
CA MET A 971 -13.06 -3.08 0.61
C MET A 971 -11.77 -3.21 -0.20
N ILE A 972 -11.42 -4.39 -0.70
CA ILE A 972 -10.30 -4.56 -1.65
C ILE A 972 -10.66 -4.19 -3.10
N ASN A 973 -11.94 -3.93 -3.41
CA ASN A 973 -12.39 -3.57 -4.74
C ASN A 973 -12.24 -2.05 -5.01
N SER A 974 -11.47 -1.68 -6.04
CA SER A 974 -11.17 -0.28 -6.37
C SER A 974 -12.41 0.60 -6.62
N LYS A 975 -13.50 0.07 -7.21
CA LYS A 975 -14.75 0.83 -7.42
C LYS A 975 -15.49 1.09 -6.10
N TYR A 976 -15.43 0.15 -5.17
CA TYR A 976 -16.01 0.32 -3.83
C TYR A 976 -15.21 1.34 -3.01
N GLN A 977 -13.88 1.28 -3.08
CA GLN A 977 -12.97 2.27 -2.47
C GLN A 977 -13.24 3.70 -2.97
N ASN A 978 -13.49 3.89 -4.28
CA ASN A 978 -13.88 5.21 -4.81
C ASN A 978 -15.17 5.75 -4.16
N ARG A 979 -16.19 4.88 -3.96
CA ARG A 979 -17.44 5.28 -3.30
C ARG A 979 -17.24 5.64 -1.83
N ILE A 980 -16.33 4.96 -1.14
CA ILE A 980 -15.97 5.30 0.25
C ILE A 980 -15.33 6.69 0.29
N ALA A 981 -14.32 6.93 -0.55
CA ALA A 981 -13.61 8.21 -0.65
C ALA A 981 -14.57 9.38 -0.92
N GLU A 982 -15.42 9.25 -1.93
CA GLU A 982 -16.43 10.27 -2.28
C GLU A 982 -17.37 10.54 -1.10
N ALA A 983 -17.82 9.49 -0.40
CA ALA A 983 -18.72 9.61 0.74
C ALA A 983 -18.06 10.26 1.96
N ILE A 984 -16.78 9.98 2.22
CA ILE A 984 -16.01 10.69 3.26
C ILE A 984 -15.89 12.17 2.90
N ALA A 985 -15.52 12.51 1.67
CA ALA A 985 -15.43 13.90 1.20
C ALA A 985 -16.76 14.64 1.36
N ASN A 986 -17.88 14.00 1.01
CA ASN A 986 -19.24 14.53 1.22
C ASN A 986 -19.56 14.73 2.71
N GLY A 987 -19.14 13.82 3.58
CA GLY A 987 -19.26 13.96 5.03
C GLY A 987 -18.48 15.16 5.58
N VAL A 988 -17.25 15.37 5.12
CA VAL A 988 -16.42 16.54 5.46
C VAL A 988 -17.06 17.83 4.95
N SER A 989 -17.51 17.85 3.69
CA SER A 989 -18.21 19.00 3.08
C SER A 989 -19.46 19.38 3.88
N ALA A 990 -20.29 18.40 4.25
CA ALA A 990 -21.48 18.60 5.07
C ALA A 990 -21.14 19.14 6.47
N TYR A 991 -20.03 18.70 7.07
CA TYR A 991 -19.56 19.24 8.34
C TYR A 991 -19.16 20.72 8.21
N LEU A 992 -18.31 21.05 7.24
CA LEU A 992 -17.86 22.43 7.01
C LEU A 992 -19.03 23.37 6.69
N GLY A 993 -19.99 22.94 5.86
CA GLY A 993 -21.22 23.70 5.61
C GLY A 993 -22.07 23.90 6.87
N GLY A 994 -22.15 22.89 7.73
CA GLY A 994 -22.89 22.96 9.00
C GLY A 994 -22.26 23.87 10.06
N THR A 995 -20.93 24.04 10.04
CA THR A 995 -20.17 24.86 11.00
C THR A 995 -20.01 26.31 10.57
N SER A 996 -20.34 26.66 9.33
CA SER A 996 -20.19 28.03 8.84
C SER A 996 -21.06 29.03 9.59
N SER A 997 -20.42 30.11 10.04
CA SER A 997 -21.06 31.32 10.54
C SER A 997 -21.30 32.36 9.44
N GLY A 998 -20.92 32.06 8.19
CA GLY A 998 -20.92 33.00 7.06
C GLY A 998 -19.71 33.95 7.02
N TYR A 999 -18.70 33.72 7.85
CA TYR A 999 -17.50 34.56 7.96
C TYR A 999 -16.26 33.81 7.48
N TYR A 1000 -16.00 33.86 6.16
CA TYR A 1000 -14.82 33.27 5.52
C TYR A 1000 -14.58 33.97 4.17
N GLY A 1001 -13.36 34.43 3.90
CA GLY A 1001 -12.95 34.96 2.60
C GLY A 1001 -13.43 36.37 2.20
N SER A 1002 -13.75 37.27 3.14
CA SER A 1002 -13.94 38.70 2.83
C SER A 1002 -12.80 39.54 3.38
N ASP A 1003 -11.98 40.08 2.48
CA ASP A 1003 -11.18 41.29 2.74
C ASP A 1003 -12.17 42.44 2.97
N ASP A 1004 -12.47 42.73 4.23
CA ASP A 1004 -13.03 44.03 4.62
C ASP A 1004 -11.85 44.89 5.12
N GLU A 1005 -11.18 45.52 4.16
CA GLU A 1005 -10.56 46.83 4.39
C GLU A 1005 -11.66 47.87 4.71
N GLU A 1006 -11.26 48.94 5.44
CA GLU A 1006 -12.01 50.14 5.90
C GLU A 1006 -12.69 50.02 7.29
N GLU A 1007 -12.55 50.92 8.27
CA GLU A 1007 -11.87 52.21 8.54
C GLU A 1007 -12.05 52.41 10.09
N GLY A 1008 -11.26 53.13 10.90
CA GLY A 1008 -10.20 54.09 10.66
C GLY A 1008 -9.63 54.68 11.97
N ASP A 1009 -8.70 55.63 11.77
CA ASP A 1009 -8.16 56.69 12.65
C ASP A 1009 -7.67 56.35 14.07
N ASP A 1010 -6.34 56.35 14.24
CA ASP A 1010 -5.68 57.32 15.12
C ASP A 1010 -4.17 57.47 14.82
N GLU A 1011 -3.68 58.67 15.09
CA GLU A 1011 -2.47 59.31 14.60
C GLU A 1011 -1.12 58.72 15.08
N ASP A 1012 -0.16 58.69 14.15
CA ASP A 1012 1.28 59.00 14.35
C ASP A 1012 2.03 58.27 15.48
N SER A 1013 2.60 57.11 15.15
CA SER A 1013 3.98 56.80 15.49
C SER A 1013 4.56 55.85 14.44
N GLY A 1014 5.47 56.36 13.63
CA GLY A 1014 6.19 55.55 12.64
C GLY A 1014 6.96 54.41 13.30
N ASP A 1015 6.65 53.20 12.87
CA ASP A 1015 7.63 52.18 12.48
C ASP A 1015 6.93 51.32 11.41
N GLU A 1016 7.42 51.43 10.17
CA GLU A 1016 7.15 50.47 9.12
C GLU A 1016 7.86 49.17 9.52
N ASP A 1017 7.16 48.23 10.17
CA ASP A 1017 7.64 46.86 10.29
C ASP A 1017 7.30 46.12 9.00
N SER A 1018 8.07 46.43 7.95
CA SER A 1018 8.24 45.51 6.83
C SER A 1018 9.26 44.48 7.27
N GLY A 1019 8.81 43.27 7.58
CA GLY A 1019 9.71 42.14 7.86
C GLY A 1019 10.80 42.03 6.80
N ASP A 1020 12.05 41.92 7.24
CA ASP A 1020 13.20 41.80 6.34
C ASP A 1020 13.07 40.53 5.50
N ALA A 1021 13.21 40.66 4.18
CA ALA A 1021 13.29 39.50 3.28
C ALA A 1021 14.61 38.74 3.48
N VAL A 1022 14.59 37.43 3.22
CA VAL A 1022 15.82 36.61 3.22
C VAL A 1022 16.84 37.15 2.20
N GLU A 1023 18.08 37.35 2.66
CA GLU A 1023 19.20 37.84 1.84
C GLU A 1023 20.20 36.74 1.46
N SER A 1024 20.35 35.68 2.27
CA SER A 1024 21.24 34.55 1.97
C SER A 1024 21.00 33.32 2.84
N VAL A 1025 21.46 32.15 2.38
CA VAL A 1025 21.57 30.91 3.16
C VAL A 1025 22.98 30.33 3.04
N SER A 1026 23.48 29.71 4.11
CA SER A 1026 24.79 29.01 4.12
C SER A 1026 24.69 27.68 4.87
N LEU A 1027 25.56 26.72 4.52
CA LEU A 1027 25.64 25.40 5.14
C LEU A 1027 26.82 25.29 6.12
N ASP A 1028 26.71 24.41 7.11
CA ASP A 1028 27.82 24.03 8.01
C ASP A 1028 28.94 23.30 7.25
N ARG A 1029 28.61 22.59 6.16
CA ARG A 1029 29.55 21.91 5.26
C ARG A 1029 29.25 22.19 3.79
N GLU A 1030 30.28 22.52 3.02
CA GLU A 1030 30.21 22.61 1.55
C GLU A 1030 30.63 21.30 0.86
N LYS A 1031 31.31 20.41 1.58
CA LYS A 1031 31.72 19.07 1.10
C LYS A 1031 31.70 18.06 2.23
N LEU A 1032 31.28 16.84 1.91
CA LEU A 1032 31.19 15.73 2.84
C LEU A 1032 31.70 14.44 2.18
N SER A 1033 32.32 13.54 2.94
CA SER A 1033 32.64 12.18 2.48
C SER A 1033 32.03 11.18 3.44
N MET A 1034 31.23 10.26 2.91
CA MET A 1034 30.49 9.27 3.69
C MET A 1034 30.77 7.87 3.17
N ARG A 1035 30.51 6.84 3.97
CA ARG A 1035 30.44 5.44 3.54
C ARG A 1035 28.99 5.03 3.38
N VAL A 1036 28.74 4.06 2.51
CA VAL A 1036 27.40 3.47 2.35
C VAL A 1036 26.87 3.03 3.71
N GLY A 1037 25.69 3.52 4.09
CA GLY A 1037 25.03 3.28 5.38
C GLY A 1037 25.28 4.32 6.47
N GLU A 1038 26.20 5.29 6.27
CA GLU A 1038 26.40 6.39 7.21
C GLU A 1038 25.32 7.48 7.07
N THR A 1039 25.10 8.23 8.16
CA THR A 1039 24.19 9.37 8.20
C THR A 1039 24.91 10.63 8.69
N TYR A 1040 24.46 11.81 8.24
CA TYR A 1040 25.02 13.11 8.66
C TYR A 1040 23.95 14.20 8.68
N GLN A 1041 23.82 14.96 9.76
CA GLN A 1041 22.90 16.10 9.83
C GLN A 1041 23.56 17.36 9.26
N LEU A 1042 23.09 17.83 8.10
CA LEU A 1042 23.52 19.08 7.47
C LEU A 1042 22.68 20.25 8.01
N GLU A 1043 23.32 21.36 8.37
CA GLU A 1043 22.67 22.51 9.02
C GLU A 1043 22.67 23.74 8.10
N ALA A 1044 21.50 24.37 7.90
CA ALA A 1044 21.35 25.59 7.12
C ALA A 1044 21.15 26.83 8.01
N THR A 1045 21.88 27.90 7.70
CA THR A 1045 21.77 29.21 8.38
C THR A 1045 21.21 30.26 7.41
N VAL A 1046 20.02 30.78 7.71
CA VAL A 1046 19.36 31.85 6.93
C VAL A 1046 19.68 33.24 7.48
N ARG A 1047 20.01 34.21 6.61
CA ARG A 1047 20.29 35.62 6.94
C ARG A 1047 19.37 36.58 6.16
N PRO A 1048 19.03 37.75 6.72
CA PRO A 1048 19.36 38.19 8.08
C PRO A 1048 18.62 37.35 9.14
N ARG A 1049 19.18 37.27 10.36
CA ARG A 1049 18.53 36.53 11.47
C ARG A 1049 17.16 37.12 11.85
N THR A 1050 16.83 38.32 11.36
CA THR A 1050 15.54 39.00 11.53
C THR A 1050 14.50 38.60 10.49
N ALA A 1051 14.85 37.80 9.47
CA ALA A 1051 13.91 37.40 8.43
C ALA A 1051 12.66 36.72 9.01
N GLU A 1052 11.47 37.11 8.55
CA GLU A 1052 10.19 36.59 9.06
C GLU A 1052 9.97 35.11 8.72
N ASN A 1053 10.40 34.70 7.52
CA ASN A 1053 10.35 33.33 7.07
C ASN A 1053 11.78 32.79 6.87
N LYS A 1054 12.15 31.78 7.67
CA LYS A 1054 13.46 31.12 7.62
C LYS A 1054 13.35 29.65 7.23
N ASP A 1055 12.19 29.23 6.77
CA ASP A 1055 11.97 27.85 6.36
C ASP A 1055 12.83 27.55 5.12
N VAL A 1056 13.31 26.31 5.06
CA VAL A 1056 14.17 25.83 3.99
C VAL A 1056 13.72 24.48 3.48
N THR A 1057 13.96 24.23 2.21
CA THR A 1057 13.72 22.97 1.50
C THR A 1057 15.04 22.36 1.07
N TRP A 1058 15.14 21.03 1.18
CA TRP A 1058 16.34 20.26 0.84
C TRP A 1058 16.08 19.33 -0.35
N GLU A 1059 17.08 19.15 -1.21
CA GLU A 1059 17.02 18.26 -2.37
C GLU A 1059 18.40 17.64 -2.63
N SER A 1060 18.44 16.35 -3.00
CA SER A 1060 19.64 15.68 -3.52
C SER A 1060 19.51 15.52 -5.03
N ASP A 1061 20.60 15.76 -5.77
CA ASP A 1061 20.60 15.55 -7.23
C ASP A 1061 20.74 14.06 -7.64
N ASP A 1062 21.08 13.18 -6.70
CA ASP A 1062 21.19 11.73 -6.87
C ASP A 1062 20.88 10.98 -5.55
N GLU A 1063 19.59 10.66 -5.35
CA GLU A 1063 19.10 9.95 -4.16
C GLU A 1063 19.60 8.49 -4.08
N ASP A 1064 20.02 7.88 -5.20
CA ASP A 1064 20.64 6.55 -5.20
C ASP A 1064 22.05 6.58 -4.59
N VAL A 1065 22.66 7.76 -4.45
CA VAL A 1065 23.96 8.00 -3.83
C VAL A 1065 23.80 8.58 -2.42
N VAL A 1066 23.02 9.65 -2.25
CA VAL A 1066 22.71 10.26 -0.94
C VAL A 1066 21.26 10.74 -0.90
N GLU A 1067 20.48 10.22 0.05
CA GLU A 1067 19.16 10.74 0.39
C GLU A 1067 19.29 11.91 1.38
N VAL A 1068 18.40 12.90 1.29
CA VAL A 1068 18.30 14.01 2.25
C VAL A 1068 16.88 14.14 2.79
N SER A 1069 16.74 14.18 4.12
CA SER A 1069 15.43 14.37 4.77
C SER A 1069 15.00 15.84 4.74
N PRO A 1070 13.70 16.15 4.99
CA PRO A 1070 13.23 17.53 5.10
C PRO A 1070 13.89 18.35 6.23
N SER A 1071 14.55 17.71 7.20
CA SER A 1071 15.32 18.39 8.25
C SER A 1071 16.80 18.56 7.90
N GLY A 1072 17.27 18.10 6.73
CA GLY A 1072 18.67 18.15 6.31
C GLY A 1072 19.51 16.94 6.74
N GLU A 1073 18.90 15.84 7.17
CA GLU A 1073 19.64 14.61 7.51
C GLU A 1073 19.97 13.81 6.25
N LEU A 1074 21.26 13.58 6.02
CA LEU A 1074 21.81 12.87 4.87
C LEU A 1074 21.96 11.38 5.20
N THR A 1075 21.62 10.49 4.27
CA THR A 1075 21.90 9.05 4.34
C THR A 1075 22.64 8.62 3.09
N ALA A 1076 23.82 8.02 3.25
CA ALA A 1076 24.60 7.52 2.12
C ALA A 1076 24.08 6.16 1.65
N VAL A 1077 23.54 6.10 0.44
CA VAL A 1077 22.82 4.93 -0.11
C VAL A 1077 23.70 4.10 -1.05
N GLY A 1078 24.51 4.74 -1.90
CA GLY A 1078 25.29 4.07 -2.94
C GLY A 1078 26.62 4.76 -3.23
N GLU A 1079 27.61 4.03 -3.75
CA GLU A 1079 28.90 4.61 -4.12
C GLU A 1079 28.76 5.63 -5.25
N GLY A 1080 29.22 6.86 -5.02
CA GLY A 1080 29.04 7.93 -5.99
C GLY A 1080 29.39 9.30 -5.43
N GLU A 1081 29.02 10.35 -6.16
CA GLU A 1081 29.15 11.73 -5.72
C GLU A 1081 27.83 12.44 -6.05
N ALA A 1082 27.16 12.99 -5.03
CA ALA A 1082 25.89 13.70 -5.12
C ALA A 1082 26.02 15.12 -4.55
N GLN A 1083 25.18 16.04 -4.98
CA GLN A 1083 25.06 17.37 -4.41
C GLN A 1083 23.73 17.52 -3.70
N VAL A 1084 23.80 17.95 -2.44
CA VAL A 1084 22.64 18.27 -1.62
C VAL A 1084 22.49 19.79 -1.58
N THR A 1085 21.33 20.28 -2.03
CA THR A 1085 21.01 21.71 -2.10
C THR A 1085 19.97 22.06 -1.05
N VAL A 1086 20.21 23.15 -0.31
CA VAL A 1086 19.20 23.82 0.51
C VAL A 1086 18.71 25.07 -0.20
N THR A 1087 17.39 25.32 -0.18
CA THR A 1087 16.74 26.51 -0.75
C THR A 1087 15.88 27.17 0.31
N THR A 1088 15.94 28.50 0.46
CA THR A 1088 15.06 29.23 1.37
C THR A 1088 13.67 29.41 0.75
N ASP A 1089 12.63 29.18 1.54
CA ASP A 1089 11.25 29.27 1.07
C ASP A 1089 10.83 30.73 0.78
N ASP A 1090 11.44 31.69 1.48
CA ASP A 1090 11.39 33.11 1.16
C ASP A 1090 12.67 33.54 0.43
N GLY A 1091 12.53 34.30 -0.66
CA GLY A 1091 13.64 34.77 -1.50
C GLY A 1091 14.27 33.74 -2.46
N GLY A 1092 14.22 32.43 -2.16
CA GLY A 1092 14.78 31.38 -3.02
C GLY A 1092 16.31 31.33 -3.07
N GLU A 1093 16.98 31.77 -1.99
CA GLU A 1093 18.44 31.71 -1.87
C GLU A 1093 18.88 30.26 -1.66
N THR A 1094 20.03 29.88 -2.23
CA THR A 1094 20.49 28.48 -2.22
C THR A 1094 21.91 28.30 -1.69
N ALA A 1095 22.18 27.19 -1.00
CA ALA A 1095 23.53 26.71 -0.68
C ALA A 1095 23.66 25.20 -0.98
N VAL A 1096 24.85 24.74 -1.34
CA VAL A 1096 25.08 23.37 -1.85
C VAL A 1096 26.22 22.69 -1.09
N CYS A 1097 26.04 21.41 -0.75
CA CYS A 1097 27.05 20.52 -0.23
C CYS A 1097 27.34 19.36 -1.21
N THR A 1098 28.60 19.15 -1.60
CA THR A 1098 28.99 17.99 -2.41
C THR A 1098 29.35 16.80 -1.51
N VAL A 1099 28.57 15.72 -1.59
CA VAL A 1099 28.74 14.51 -0.79
C VAL A 1099 29.34 13.40 -1.64
N LYS A 1100 30.46 12.83 -1.20
CA LYS A 1100 31.13 11.72 -1.86
C LYS A 1100 31.00 10.44 -1.05
N VAL A 1101 30.30 9.45 -1.60
CA VAL A 1101 30.05 8.17 -0.94
C VAL A 1101 31.03 7.10 -1.43
N ARG A 1102 31.66 6.38 -0.50
CA ARG A 1102 32.62 5.30 -0.78
C ARG A 1102 32.10 3.94 -0.28
N GLY A 1103 32.57 2.88 -0.93
CA GLY A 1103 32.21 1.50 -0.61
C GLY A 1103 32.64 1.02 0.76
N ASP A 1104 31.88 0.07 1.29
CA ASP A 1104 32.16 -0.61 2.55
C ASP A 1104 33.36 -1.56 2.39
N ALA A 1105 34.28 -1.53 3.35
CA ALA A 1105 35.43 -2.43 3.37
C ALA A 1105 35.00 -3.75 4.02
N SER A 1106 34.55 -4.70 3.21
CA SER A 1106 34.26 -6.06 3.65
C SER A 1106 35.37 -7.05 3.28
N ASP A 1107 35.69 -7.89 4.27
CA ASP A 1107 36.80 -8.83 4.39
C ASP A 1107 37.05 -9.78 3.19
N ASP A 1108 38.29 -9.81 2.73
CA ASP A 1108 38.93 -11.02 2.17
C ASP A 1108 40.46 -10.93 2.44
N GLU A 1109 40.92 -11.51 3.56
CA GLU A 1109 42.19 -12.24 3.72
C GLU A 1109 42.49 -12.54 5.22
N GLN A 1110 42.46 -13.82 5.62
CA GLN A 1110 43.24 -14.32 6.75
C GLN A 1110 43.90 -15.65 6.37
N ASP A 1111 45.24 -15.66 6.34
CA ASP A 1111 46.08 -16.74 6.85
C ASP A 1111 47.51 -16.17 7.06
N ASP A 1112 47.86 -15.81 8.29
CA ASP A 1112 48.98 -16.42 9.01
C ASP A 1112 49.11 -15.86 10.44
N GLU A 1113 49.38 -16.78 11.37
CA GLU A 1113 49.47 -16.59 12.82
C GLU A 1113 50.46 -15.50 13.26
N GLN A 1114 50.01 -14.54 14.08
CA GLN A 1114 50.51 -14.23 15.45
C GLN A 1114 50.26 -12.76 15.86
N ALA A 1115 49.70 -12.62 17.07
CA ALA A 1115 49.57 -11.44 17.93
C ALA A 1115 48.41 -10.46 17.63
N ASP A 1116 47.45 -10.43 18.56
CA ASP A 1116 46.54 -9.31 18.84
C ASP A 1116 47.28 -8.28 19.74
N PRO A 1117 46.98 -6.95 19.76
CA PRO A 1117 45.93 -6.21 19.04
C PRO A 1117 46.45 -4.98 18.26
N GLU A 1118 45.70 -4.48 17.29
CA GLU A 1118 45.60 -3.03 17.06
C GLU A 1118 44.12 -2.68 16.85
N GLU A 1119 43.45 -2.32 17.95
CA GLU A 1119 42.40 -1.30 17.89
C GLU A 1119 42.99 -0.09 17.16
N GLY A 1120 42.24 0.47 16.20
CA GLY A 1120 42.59 1.75 15.59
C GLY A 1120 42.97 2.76 16.67
N VAL A 1121 44.06 3.50 16.47
CA VAL A 1121 44.54 4.44 17.47
C VAL A 1121 43.52 5.57 17.59
N LEU A 1122 42.73 5.59 18.66
CA LEU A 1122 41.75 6.64 18.93
C LEU A 1122 42.45 7.91 19.47
N VAL A 1123 41.80 9.06 19.32
CA VAL A 1123 42.22 10.28 20.03
C VAL A 1123 42.04 10.04 21.53
N GLU A 1124 43.12 10.04 22.29
CA GLU A 1124 43.10 9.83 23.74
C GLU A 1124 42.98 11.14 24.53
N SER A 1125 43.49 12.24 23.97
CA SER A 1125 43.40 13.57 24.59
C SER A 1125 43.48 14.67 23.54
N ILE A 1126 42.89 15.82 23.86
CA ILE A 1126 42.91 17.04 23.05
C ILE A 1126 43.47 18.16 23.92
N SER A 1127 44.25 19.05 23.34
CA SER A 1127 44.65 20.30 24.00
C SER A 1127 44.24 21.49 23.16
N ILE A 1128 43.54 22.44 23.76
CA ILE A 1128 43.10 23.68 23.10
C ILE A 1128 44.09 24.79 23.47
N SER A 1129 44.55 25.55 22.48
CA SER A 1129 45.40 26.74 22.64
C SER A 1129 44.75 27.96 22.01
N GLY A 1130 44.64 29.05 22.76
CA GLY A 1130 44.11 30.33 22.28
C GLY A 1130 44.05 31.36 23.43
N PRO A 1131 43.53 32.57 23.19
CA PRO A 1131 43.39 33.58 24.25
C PRO A 1131 42.30 33.17 25.26
N ASP A 1132 42.56 33.38 26.56
CA ASP A 1132 41.62 33.12 27.66
C ASP A 1132 40.68 34.30 27.95
N GLU A 1133 40.88 35.44 27.27
CA GLU A 1133 40.05 36.65 27.37
C GLU A 1133 39.74 37.21 25.97
N LEU A 1134 38.47 37.55 25.72
CA LEU A 1134 37.97 38.18 24.48
C LEU A 1134 37.21 39.48 24.80
N GLU A 1135 37.20 40.42 23.86
CA GLU A 1135 36.39 41.65 23.95
C GLU A 1135 35.02 41.42 23.26
N ALA A 1136 33.93 41.94 23.84
CA ALA A 1136 32.59 41.91 23.24
C ALA A 1136 32.42 43.00 22.14
N ASP A 1137 33.41 43.12 21.25
CA ASP A 1137 33.48 44.13 20.20
C ASP A 1137 33.31 43.56 18.78
N GLY A 1138 33.00 42.26 18.69
CA GLY A 1138 32.89 41.50 17.45
C GLY A 1138 34.23 41.08 16.83
N SER A 1139 35.33 41.21 17.57
CA SER A 1139 36.63 40.69 17.14
C SER A 1139 36.69 39.17 17.27
N ARG A 1140 37.31 38.53 16.27
CA ARG A 1140 37.47 37.07 16.21
C ARG A 1140 38.87 36.69 16.65
N SER A 1141 38.95 35.67 17.50
CA SER A 1141 40.22 35.09 17.93
C SER A 1141 40.34 33.64 17.47
N GLU A 1142 41.57 33.26 17.12
CA GLU A 1142 41.92 31.92 16.66
C GLU A 1142 42.24 31.01 17.85
N TYR A 1143 41.71 29.79 17.82
CA TYR A 1143 41.99 28.71 18.74
C TYR A 1143 42.42 27.48 17.95
N THR A 1144 43.43 26.76 18.43
CA THR A 1144 43.96 25.54 17.80
C THR A 1144 43.83 24.36 18.74
N GLY A 1145 43.32 23.23 18.25
CA GLY A 1145 43.26 21.96 18.96
C GLY A 1145 44.35 21.00 18.48
N GLU A 1146 45.15 20.46 19.39
CA GLU A 1146 46.12 19.39 19.11
C GLU A 1146 45.63 18.07 19.72
N VAL A 1147 45.54 17.02 18.90
CA VAL A 1147 45.15 15.67 19.34
C VAL A 1147 46.37 14.80 19.68
N SER A 1148 46.23 13.92 20.67
CA SER A 1148 47.25 12.94 21.04
C SER A 1148 46.63 11.54 21.23
N PRO A 1149 47.27 10.48 20.69
CA PRO A 1149 48.52 10.51 19.93
C PRO A 1149 48.31 11.03 18.49
N ALA A 1150 49.32 11.70 17.92
CA ALA A 1150 49.23 12.35 16.60
C ALA A 1150 49.04 11.39 15.41
N ASN A 1151 49.19 10.08 15.63
CA ASN A 1151 48.91 9.03 14.66
C ASN A 1151 47.51 8.41 14.84
N ALA A 1152 46.60 9.12 15.52
CA ALA A 1152 45.21 8.70 15.60
C ALA A 1152 44.61 8.50 14.19
N GLU A 1153 43.80 7.47 14.04
CA GLU A 1153 43.24 7.05 12.74
C GLU A 1153 42.27 8.10 12.18
N ASP A 1154 41.53 8.78 13.08
CA ASP A 1154 40.74 9.97 12.79
C ASP A 1154 41.09 11.09 13.78
N PRO A 1155 42.01 12.00 13.42
CA PRO A 1155 42.48 13.04 14.32
C PRO A 1155 41.56 14.27 14.37
N GLY A 1156 40.40 14.30 13.69
CA GLY A 1156 39.59 15.52 13.61
C GLY A 1156 39.00 15.93 14.97
N ILE A 1157 38.65 17.22 15.06
CA ILE A 1157 38.09 17.83 16.28
C ILE A 1157 36.74 18.45 15.98
N LYS A 1158 35.73 18.06 16.77
CA LYS A 1158 34.43 18.71 16.82
C LYS A 1158 34.44 19.85 17.83
N TRP A 1159 34.11 21.06 17.39
CA TRP A 1159 34.06 22.26 18.24
C TRP A 1159 32.63 22.64 18.63
N SER A 1160 32.43 23.06 19.88
CA SER A 1160 31.18 23.64 20.35
C SER A 1160 31.42 24.67 21.47
N VAL A 1161 30.39 25.44 21.83
CA VAL A 1161 30.45 26.41 22.94
C VAL A 1161 29.41 26.06 24.00
N SER A 1162 29.73 26.29 25.27
CA SER A 1162 28.82 25.95 26.38
C SER A 1162 27.65 26.94 26.54
N ASP A 1163 27.80 28.16 26.02
CA ASP A 1163 26.79 29.21 26.10
C ASP A 1163 26.87 30.08 24.83
N PRO A 1164 25.95 29.88 23.87
CA PRO A 1164 25.95 30.60 22.60
C PRO A 1164 25.53 32.07 22.72
N ASP A 1165 25.02 32.50 23.88
CA ASP A 1165 24.73 33.93 24.14
C ASP A 1165 26.02 34.70 24.52
N ILE A 1166 27.08 33.98 24.95
CA ILE A 1166 28.36 34.57 25.40
C ILE A 1166 29.46 34.41 24.33
N LEU A 1167 29.55 33.24 23.68
CA LEU A 1167 30.57 32.93 22.66
C LEU A 1167 29.93 32.39 21.39
N GLU A 1168 30.48 32.72 20.23
CA GLU A 1168 30.06 32.15 18.94
C GLU A 1168 31.25 31.60 18.18
N ILE A 1169 31.11 30.40 17.60
CA ILE A 1169 32.05 29.87 16.62
C ILE A 1169 31.74 30.51 15.28
N SER A 1170 32.62 31.40 14.83
CA SER A 1170 32.45 32.17 13.60
C SER A 1170 32.96 31.44 12.35
N LYS A 1171 33.91 30.50 12.51
CA LYS A 1171 34.49 29.69 11.43
C LYS A 1171 35.30 28.52 12.00
N ILE A 1172 35.27 27.36 11.34
CA ILE A 1172 36.21 26.24 11.56
C ILE A 1172 37.09 26.11 10.29
N SER A 1173 38.37 25.78 10.45
CA SER A 1173 39.27 25.52 9.32
C SER A 1173 38.99 24.18 8.63
N ASP A 1174 39.42 24.04 7.39
CA ASP A 1174 39.23 22.81 6.60
C ASP A 1174 39.92 21.57 7.20
N ASP A 1175 40.94 21.76 8.06
CA ASP A 1175 41.63 20.69 8.79
C ASP A 1175 41.03 20.41 10.18
N GLU A 1176 39.95 21.12 10.55
CA GLU A 1176 39.18 20.98 11.80
C GLU A 1176 39.98 21.21 13.08
N HIS A 1177 41.28 21.45 13.00
CA HIS A 1177 42.16 21.73 14.14
C HIS A 1177 42.19 23.20 14.51
N THR A 1178 41.58 24.09 13.73
CA THR A 1178 41.52 25.52 14.04
C THR A 1178 40.07 26.02 14.05
N VAL A 1179 39.70 26.79 15.07
CA VAL A 1179 38.38 27.43 15.21
C VAL A 1179 38.54 28.92 15.53
N TYR A 1180 37.68 29.75 14.95
CA TYR A 1180 37.63 31.18 15.18
C TYR A 1180 36.41 31.51 16.04
N VAL A 1181 36.64 32.04 17.24
CA VAL A 1181 35.59 32.32 18.23
C VAL A 1181 35.47 33.84 18.44
N GLU A 1182 34.24 34.31 18.56
CA GLU A 1182 33.86 35.70 18.81
C GLU A 1182 33.18 35.82 20.17
N GLY A 1183 33.51 36.88 20.93
CA GLY A 1183 32.83 37.22 22.18
C GLY A 1183 31.59 38.07 21.90
N LEU A 1184 30.42 37.61 22.33
CA LEU A 1184 29.15 38.29 22.05
C LEU A 1184 28.67 39.17 23.21
N GLN A 1185 28.84 38.69 24.44
CA GLN A 1185 28.36 39.38 25.64
C GLN A 1185 29.32 39.12 26.82
N GLU A 1186 29.47 40.10 27.72
CA GLU A 1186 30.25 39.93 28.96
C GLU A 1186 29.81 38.68 29.73
N GLY A 1187 30.74 37.78 30.01
CA GLY A 1187 30.44 36.49 30.63
C GLY A 1187 31.62 35.53 30.63
N THR A 1188 31.39 34.31 31.09
CA THR A 1188 32.38 33.23 31.02
C THR A 1188 31.71 32.00 30.43
N ALA A 1189 32.29 31.47 29.37
CA ALA A 1189 31.81 30.27 28.70
C ALA A 1189 33.00 29.40 28.26
N TYR A 1190 32.73 28.14 27.93
CA TYR A 1190 33.74 27.18 27.51
C TYR A 1190 33.69 26.97 26.00
N LEU A 1191 34.85 27.00 25.35
CA LEU A 1191 35.07 26.36 24.06
C LEU A 1191 35.36 24.89 24.31
N ILE A 1192 34.61 24.00 23.67
CA ILE A 1192 34.67 22.55 23.88
C ILE A 1192 35.18 21.91 22.60
N ALA A 1193 36.20 21.06 22.73
CA ALA A 1193 36.76 20.24 21.65
C ALA A 1193 36.52 18.76 21.97
N GLU A 1194 35.94 18.01 21.04
CA GLU A 1194 35.64 16.57 21.16
C GLU A 1194 36.29 15.81 19.99
N GLY A 1195 36.86 14.63 20.26
CA GLY A 1195 37.47 13.79 19.22
C GLY A 1195 36.42 12.97 18.45
N TYR A 1196 36.67 12.66 17.18
CA TYR A 1196 35.78 11.81 16.37
C TYR A 1196 35.85 10.30 16.71
N ASN A 1197 34.94 9.51 16.11
CA ASN A 1197 34.90 8.04 16.11
C ASN A 1197 35.05 7.35 17.47
N GLY A 1198 34.09 7.56 18.38
CA GLY A 1198 34.04 6.83 19.65
C GLY A 1198 35.13 7.21 20.65
N SER A 1199 35.92 8.25 20.37
CA SER A 1199 36.83 8.87 21.34
C SER A 1199 36.03 9.43 22.52
N GLU A 1200 36.47 9.14 23.76
CA GLU A 1200 35.99 9.82 24.97
C GLU A 1200 36.77 11.12 25.27
N ALA A 1201 37.66 11.55 24.36
CA ALA A 1201 38.51 12.72 24.57
C ALA A 1201 37.70 14.01 24.37
N ILE A 1202 37.50 14.73 25.48
CA ILE A 1202 36.83 16.03 25.52
C ILE A 1202 37.73 16.99 26.28
N GLU A 1203 38.05 18.12 25.66
CA GLU A 1203 38.77 19.24 26.31
C GLU A 1203 37.87 20.47 26.37
N LYS A 1204 37.91 21.18 27.51
CA LYS A 1204 37.16 22.42 27.71
C LYS A 1204 38.12 23.56 28.03
N PHE A 1205 38.05 24.62 27.24
CA PHE A 1205 38.86 25.82 27.39
C PHE A 1205 37.97 26.97 27.85
N GLU A 1206 38.20 27.48 29.06
CA GLU A 1206 37.44 28.60 29.62
C GLU A 1206 37.85 29.91 28.95
N ILE A 1207 36.87 30.67 28.47
CA ILE A 1207 37.07 31.97 27.85
C ILE A 1207 36.22 32.99 28.60
N ARG A 1208 36.85 34.10 28.99
CA ARG A 1208 36.18 35.23 29.60
C ARG A 1208 35.96 36.35 28.60
N VAL A 1209 34.71 36.76 28.41
CA VAL A 1209 34.37 37.91 27.55
C VAL A 1209 34.22 39.16 28.42
N VAL A 1210 34.90 40.24 28.05
CA VAL A 1210 34.93 41.55 28.73
C VAL A 1210 34.47 42.68 27.79
N SER A 1211 34.14 43.85 28.34
CA SER A 1211 33.64 45.03 27.58
C SER A 1211 34.67 46.11 27.26
#